data_AF-A0A249JMG8-F1
#
_entry.id   AF-A0A249JMG8-F1
#
_cell.length_a   1.000
_cell.length_b   1.000
_cell.length_c   1.000
_cell.angle_alpha   90.00
_cell.angle_beta   90.00
_cell.angle_gamma   90.00
#
_symmetry.space_group_name_H-M   'P 1'
#
loop_
_entity.id
_entity.type
_entity.pdbx_description
1 polymer ?
#
loop_
_entity_poly.entity_id
_entity_poly.type
_entity_poly.pdbx_seq_one_letter_code
_entity_poly.pdbx_strand_id
1 'polypeptide(L)'
;MIIRSPEPEVKILVDRDPVKTSFEEWARPGHFSKIIAKGPDTTTWIWNLHADAHDFDSHTSDLEEISRKVFSAHFGQLSIIFLWLSGMYFHGARFSNYEAWLSDPTHIGPSAQVVWPIVGQEILNGDVGGGFRGIQITSGLFQIWRASGITSELQLYCTAIGALVFAALMLFAGWFHYHKAAPKLAWFQDVESMLNHHLAGLLGLGSLSWAGHQVHVSLPINQFLNAGVDPKEIPLPHEFILNRDLLAQLYPSFAEGATPLFTLNWSKYAEFLTFRGGLDPVTGGLWLTDIAHHHLAIAILFLIAGHMYRTNWGIGHDLKDILEAHKGPFTGEGHKGLYEILTTSWHAQLSLNLAMLGSLTIVVAHHMYSMPPYPYLATDYGTQLSLFTHHMWIGAFLIVGAAAHAAIFMVRDYDPTIRYNDLLDRVLRHRDAIISHLNWVCIFLGFHSFGLYIHNDTMSALGRPQDMFSDTAIQLQPVFAQWIQNTHALAPGATAPGATTSTSLTWGEGGLVAVGGKVALLPIPLGTADFLVHHIHAFTIHVTVLILLKGVLFARSSRLIPDKANLGFRFPCDGPGRGGTCQVSAWDHVFLGLFWMYNAISVVIFHFSWKMQSDVWGSLSEEGVVTHITGGNFAQSSITINGWLRDFLWAQASQVIQSYGSSLSAYGLFFLGAHFVWAFSLMFLFSGRGYWQELIESIVWAHNKLKVAPATQPRALSIVQGRAVGVTHYLLGGIATTWAFFLARIIAVG
;
A
#
# COMPACT_ATOMS: atom_id res chain seq x y z
N MET A 1 -7.96 12.99 52.96
CA MET A 1 -7.40 11.74 52.41
C MET A 1 -8.54 11.03 51.69
N ILE A 2 -8.71 11.29 50.40
CA ILE A 2 -9.74 10.61 49.59
C ILE A 2 -9.12 9.29 49.19
N ILE A 3 -9.60 8.19 49.77
CA ILE A 3 -9.24 6.83 49.35
C ILE A 3 -9.86 6.67 47.96
N ARG A 4 -9.05 6.87 46.91
CA ARG A 4 -9.43 6.43 45.57
C ARG A 4 -9.57 4.91 45.61
N SER A 5 -10.68 4.40 45.12
CA SER A 5 -10.89 2.98 44.83
C SER A 5 -9.71 2.45 44.00
N PRO A 6 -9.29 1.18 44.17
CA PRO A 6 -8.23 0.61 43.34
C PRO A 6 -8.66 0.69 41.87
N GLU A 7 -7.87 1.38 41.05
CA GLU A 7 -8.03 1.37 39.60
C GLU A 7 -7.80 -0.07 39.08
N PRO A 8 -8.49 -0.50 38.01
CA PRO A 8 -8.37 -1.87 37.52
C PRO A 8 -6.92 -2.16 37.11
N GLU A 9 -6.29 -3.13 37.77
CA GLU A 9 -4.97 -3.63 37.39
C GLU A 9 -5.03 -4.27 35.99
N VAL A 10 -4.13 -3.85 35.09
CA VAL A 10 -3.82 -4.53 33.83
C VAL A 10 -3.48 -5.99 34.15
N LYS A 11 -4.37 -6.89 33.72
CA LYS A 11 -4.30 -8.32 33.96
C LYS A 11 -4.62 -9.09 32.70
N ILE A 12 -3.88 -10.16 32.47
CA ILE A 12 -4.19 -11.12 31.41
C ILE A 12 -5.34 -11.98 31.93
N LEU A 13 -6.51 -11.85 31.30
CA LEU A 13 -7.70 -12.62 31.61
C LEU A 13 -8.06 -13.47 30.39
N VAL A 14 -8.09 -14.79 30.56
CA VAL A 14 -8.41 -15.75 29.50
C VAL A 14 -9.42 -16.79 29.99
N ASP A 15 -10.30 -17.22 29.10
CA ASP A 15 -11.13 -18.42 29.30
C ASP A 15 -10.40 -19.66 28.77
N ARG A 16 -10.45 -20.75 29.55
CA ARG A 16 -9.83 -22.03 29.19
C ARG A 16 -10.81 -22.92 28.44
N ASP A 17 -10.36 -23.45 27.31
CA ASP A 17 -11.14 -24.36 26.45
C ASP A 17 -12.55 -23.85 26.08
N PRO A 18 -12.75 -22.58 25.67
CA PRO A 18 -14.07 -22.00 25.46
C PRO A 18 -14.82 -22.61 24.27
N VAL A 19 -14.10 -23.03 23.22
CA VAL A 19 -14.66 -23.65 22.02
C VAL A 19 -13.94 -24.95 21.75
N LYS A 20 -14.66 -26.08 21.78
CA LYS A 20 -14.09 -27.40 21.48
C LYS A 20 -13.62 -27.46 20.03
N THR A 21 -12.37 -27.88 19.80
CA THR A 21 -11.87 -28.19 18.45
C THR A 21 -12.57 -29.44 17.91
N SER A 22 -13.35 -29.28 16.84
CA SER A 22 -14.13 -30.34 16.20
C SER A 22 -14.34 -30.02 14.71
N PHE A 23 -14.37 -31.05 13.86
CA PHE A 23 -14.74 -30.90 12.45
C PHE A 23 -16.26 -30.90 12.21
N GLU A 24 -17.08 -31.00 13.26
CA GLU A 24 -18.54 -31.03 13.13
C GLU A 24 -19.09 -29.80 12.39
N GLU A 25 -18.59 -28.60 12.73
CA GLU A 25 -19.03 -27.35 12.10
C GLU A 25 -18.55 -27.23 10.65
N TRP A 26 -17.45 -27.87 10.27
CA TRP A 26 -16.97 -27.88 8.87
C TRP A 26 -17.91 -28.66 7.95
N ALA A 27 -18.60 -29.67 8.49
CA ALA A 27 -19.62 -30.42 7.76
C ALA A 27 -20.94 -29.64 7.61
N ARG A 28 -21.07 -28.44 8.24
CA ARG A 28 -22.25 -27.58 8.18
C ARG A 28 -21.88 -26.19 7.64
N PRO A 29 -21.64 -26.03 6.32
CA PRO A 29 -21.30 -24.73 5.76
C PRO A 29 -22.37 -23.68 6.09
N GLY A 30 -21.93 -22.52 6.58
CA GLY A 30 -22.83 -21.44 7.00
C GLY A 30 -23.36 -21.57 8.42
N HIS A 31 -22.83 -22.49 9.24
CA HIS A 31 -23.20 -22.66 10.65
C HIS A 31 -23.19 -21.36 11.47
N PHE A 32 -22.34 -20.41 11.10
CA PHE A 32 -22.19 -19.10 11.74
C PHE A 32 -23.40 -18.16 11.52
N SER A 33 -24.31 -18.49 10.60
CA SER A 33 -25.51 -17.68 10.31
C SER A 33 -26.76 -18.55 10.36
N LYS A 34 -27.73 -18.18 11.22
CA LYS A 34 -29.03 -18.89 11.33
C LYS A 34 -29.81 -18.92 10.01
N ILE A 35 -29.56 -17.97 9.11
CA ILE A 35 -30.22 -17.88 7.81
C ILE A 35 -29.57 -18.88 6.84
N ILE A 36 -28.23 -18.91 6.79
CA ILE A 36 -27.46 -19.74 5.87
C ILE A 36 -27.44 -21.20 6.34
N ALA A 37 -27.42 -21.46 7.64
CA ALA A 37 -27.40 -22.83 8.20
C ALA A 37 -28.59 -23.72 7.78
N LYS A 38 -29.67 -23.15 7.23
CA LYS A 38 -30.83 -23.92 6.72
C LYS A 38 -30.55 -24.70 5.44
N GLY A 39 -29.48 -24.39 4.71
CA GLY A 39 -29.06 -25.09 3.50
C GLY A 39 -29.40 -24.37 2.17
N PRO A 40 -28.88 -24.90 1.05
CA PRO A 40 -28.90 -24.22 -0.25
C PRO A 40 -30.19 -24.44 -1.06
N ASP A 41 -31.25 -23.68 -0.73
CA ASP A 41 -32.49 -23.68 -1.54
C ASP A 41 -32.28 -23.01 -2.93
N THR A 42 -31.42 -22.00 -3.00
CA THR A 42 -31.11 -21.26 -4.22
C THR A 42 -29.60 -21.03 -4.35
N THR A 43 -29.10 -20.78 -5.57
CA THR A 43 -27.68 -20.47 -5.79
C THR A 43 -27.22 -19.19 -5.09
N THR A 44 -28.14 -18.28 -4.71
CA THR A 44 -27.83 -17.10 -3.89
C THR A 44 -27.23 -17.47 -2.53
N TRP A 45 -27.61 -18.63 -1.98
CA TRP A 45 -27.05 -19.15 -0.74
C TRP A 45 -25.53 -19.29 -0.79
N ILE A 46 -25.01 -19.82 -1.91
CA ILE A 46 -23.56 -20.04 -2.10
C ILE A 46 -22.82 -18.70 -2.04
N TRP A 47 -23.36 -17.66 -2.68
CA TRP A 47 -22.74 -16.35 -2.68
C TRP A 47 -22.79 -15.67 -1.30
N ASN A 48 -23.90 -15.81 -0.57
CA ASN A 48 -24.02 -15.26 0.78
C ASN A 48 -23.10 -15.98 1.78
N LEU A 49 -22.92 -17.29 1.62
CA LEU A 49 -21.95 -18.06 2.41
C LEU A 49 -20.55 -17.42 2.36
N HIS A 50 -20.09 -17.02 1.18
CA HIS A 50 -18.79 -16.38 1.01
C HIS A 50 -18.80 -14.90 1.43
N ALA A 51 -19.86 -14.16 1.09
CA ALA A 51 -19.94 -12.72 1.34
C ALA A 51 -20.05 -12.37 2.84
N ASP A 52 -20.58 -13.28 3.65
CA ASP A 52 -20.84 -13.06 5.08
C ASP A 52 -19.88 -13.84 6.00
N ALA A 53 -18.92 -14.58 5.43
CA ALA A 53 -17.98 -15.43 6.18
C ALA A 53 -17.13 -14.67 7.20
N HIS A 54 -16.71 -13.45 6.86
CA HIS A 54 -15.90 -12.59 7.74
C HIS A 54 -16.69 -11.39 8.30
N ASP A 55 -18.02 -11.38 8.12
CA ASP A 55 -18.89 -10.38 8.77
C ASP A 55 -19.24 -10.85 10.18
N PHE A 56 -18.26 -10.85 11.09
CA PHE A 56 -18.39 -11.45 12.42
C PHE A 56 -19.52 -10.86 13.27
N ASP A 57 -19.79 -9.57 13.13
CA ASP A 57 -20.90 -8.87 13.81
C ASP A 57 -22.28 -9.39 13.35
N SER A 58 -22.36 -9.94 12.14
CA SER A 58 -23.60 -10.59 11.67
C SER A 58 -23.81 -11.99 12.25
N HIS A 59 -22.76 -12.61 12.79
CA HIS A 59 -22.82 -13.96 13.36
C HIS A 59 -23.34 -13.92 14.80
N THR A 60 -22.92 -12.93 15.58
CA THR A 60 -23.25 -12.76 17.00
C THR A 60 -23.22 -11.29 17.41
N SER A 61 -23.94 -10.93 18.47
CA SER A 61 -23.90 -9.60 19.09
C SER A 61 -22.92 -9.50 20.26
N ASP A 62 -22.24 -10.60 20.59
CA ASP A 62 -21.24 -10.64 21.67
C ASP A 62 -19.90 -10.07 21.18
N LEU A 63 -19.57 -8.87 21.62
CA LEU A 63 -18.32 -8.17 21.28
C LEU A 63 -17.08 -8.93 21.74
N GLU A 64 -17.15 -9.71 22.83
CA GLU A 64 -16.02 -10.50 23.30
C GLU A 64 -15.70 -11.62 22.29
N GLU A 65 -16.72 -12.33 21.82
CA GLU A 65 -16.56 -13.39 20.80
C GLU A 65 -16.10 -12.81 19.45
N ILE A 66 -16.62 -11.65 19.04
CA ILE A 66 -16.15 -10.94 17.85
C ILE A 66 -14.66 -10.61 17.99
N SER A 67 -14.25 -10.05 19.13
CA SER A 67 -12.85 -9.70 19.41
C SER A 67 -11.92 -10.91 19.36
N ARG A 68 -12.36 -12.06 19.89
CA ARG A 68 -11.63 -13.34 19.82
C ARG A 68 -11.47 -13.83 18.39
N LYS A 69 -12.53 -13.77 17.57
CA LYS A 69 -12.47 -14.12 16.14
C LYS A 69 -11.52 -13.21 15.36
N VAL A 70 -11.59 -11.89 15.58
CA VAL A 70 -10.68 -10.91 14.97
C VAL A 70 -9.23 -11.21 15.33
N PHE A 71 -8.94 -11.44 16.61
CA PHE A 71 -7.59 -11.75 17.10
C PHE A 71 -7.03 -13.04 16.51
N SER A 72 -7.83 -14.11 16.46
CA SER A 72 -7.43 -15.36 15.82
C SER A 72 -7.22 -15.19 14.31
N ALA A 73 -8.06 -14.41 13.64
CA ALA A 73 -7.93 -14.14 12.22
C ALA A 73 -6.66 -13.35 11.88
N HIS A 74 -6.22 -12.43 12.76
CA HIS A 74 -4.94 -11.74 12.59
C HIS A 74 -3.76 -12.72 12.56
N PHE A 75 -3.73 -13.73 13.45
CA PHE A 75 -2.72 -14.78 13.41
C PHE A 75 -2.78 -15.62 12.14
N GLY A 76 -3.98 -15.94 11.66
CA GLY A 76 -4.17 -16.61 10.37
C GLY A 76 -3.57 -15.80 9.22
N GLN A 77 -3.83 -14.49 9.19
CA GLN A 77 -3.26 -13.58 8.18
C GLN A 77 -1.73 -13.48 8.30
N LEU A 78 -1.18 -13.37 9.51
CA LEU A 78 0.26 -13.36 9.74
C LEU A 78 0.92 -14.66 9.26
N SER A 79 0.29 -15.81 9.47
CA SER A 79 0.79 -17.06 8.91
C SER A 79 0.87 -17.04 7.39
N ILE A 80 -0.13 -16.48 6.71
CA ILE A 80 -0.12 -16.39 5.24
C ILE A 80 1.02 -15.47 4.79
N ILE A 81 1.25 -14.36 5.48
CA ILE A 81 2.37 -13.44 5.20
C ILE A 81 3.71 -14.14 5.38
N PHE A 82 3.91 -14.87 6.47
CA PHE A 82 5.16 -15.62 6.70
C PHE A 82 5.36 -16.76 5.70
N LEU A 83 4.29 -17.45 5.29
CA LEU A 83 4.36 -18.47 4.26
C LEU A 83 4.72 -17.88 2.89
N TRP A 84 4.13 -16.74 2.54
CA TRP A 84 4.49 -16.00 1.34
C TRP A 84 5.95 -15.55 1.37
N LEU A 85 6.42 -14.95 2.47
CA LEU A 85 7.83 -14.58 2.67
C LEU A 85 8.75 -15.80 2.53
N SER A 86 8.42 -16.90 3.20
CA SER A 86 9.17 -18.16 3.09
C SER A 86 9.29 -18.62 1.64
N GLY A 87 8.20 -18.58 0.87
CA GLY A 87 8.20 -18.84 -0.56
C GLY A 87 9.14 -17.92 -1.34
N MET A 88 9.13 -16.61 -1.07
CA MET A 88 10.02 -15.65 -1.75
C MET A 88 11.51 -15.95 -1.48
N TYR A 89 11.88 -16.22 -0.23
CA TYR A 89 13.25 -16.61 0.13
C TYR A 89 13.64 -17.97 -0.46
N PHE A 90 12.73 -18.94 -0.46
CA PHE A 90 12.98 -20.28 -1.02
C PHE A 90 13.21 -20.23 -2.53
N HIS A 91 12.40 -19.46 -3.25
CA HIS A 91 12.58 -19.22 -4.69
C HIS A 91 13.92 -18.55 -4.98
N GLY A 92 14.31 -17.55 -4.18
CA GLY A 92 15.65 -16.98 -4.21
C GLY A 92 16.77 -18.00 -3.99
N ALA A 93 16.59 -18.92 -3.04
CA ALA A 93 17.61 -19.91 -2.72
C ALA A 93 17.75 -21.04 -3.76
N ARG A 94 16.68 -21.37 -4.51
CA ARG A 94 16.65 -22.60 -5.31
C ARG A 94 16.51 -22.41 -6.82
N PHE A 95 15.85 -21.34 -7.24
CA PHE A 95 15.43 -21.11 -8.63
C PHE A 95 15.79 -19.71 -9.10
N SER A 96 16.92 -19.18 -8.64
CA SER A 96 17.33 -17.81 -8.92
C SER A 96 18.77 -17.73 -9.42
N ASN A 97 19.15 -16.55 -9.89
CA ASN A 97 20.53 -16.19 -10.22
C ASN A 97 21.15 -15.24 -9.19
N TYR A 98 20.74 -15.32 -7.92
CA TYR A 98 21.12 -14.34 -6.89
C TYR A 98 22.63 -14.20 -6.69
N GLU A 99 23.39 -15.29 -6.57
CA GLU A 99 24.85 -15.22 -6.41
C GLU A 99 25.54 -14.62 -7.64
N ALA A 100 25.07 -14.98 -8.84
CA ALA A 100 25.60 -14.40 -10.08
C ALA A 100 25.31 -12.90 -10.16
N TRP A 101 24.07 -12.50 -9.85
CA TRP A 101 23.67 -11.10 -9.76
C TRP A 101 24.48 -10.32 -8.71
N LEU A 102 24.79 -10.94 -7.57
CA LEU A 102 25.56 -10.29 -6.52
C LEU A 102 26.98 -9.94 -6.97
N SER A 103 27.57 -10.75 -7.85
CA SER A 103 28.88 -10.49 -8.46
C SER A 103 28.86 -9.42 -9.55
N ASP A 104 27.76 -9.26 -10.29
CA ASP A 104 27.58 -8.20 -11.29
C ASP A 104 26.13 -7.64 -11.29
N PRO A 105 25.80 -6.78 -10.31
CA PRO A 105 24.45 -6.26 -10.14
C PRO A 105 24.08 -5.20 -11.19
N THR A 106 25.05 -4.74 -11.99
CA THR A 106 24.87 -3.72 -13.02
C THR A 106 24.39 -4.28 -14.35
N HIS A 107 24.81 -5.49 -14.72
CA HIS A 107 24.50 -6.07 -16.03
C HIS A 107 23.58 -7.30 -15.96
N ILE A 108 23.53 -7.99 -14.82
CA ILE A 108 22.67 -9.17 -14.65
C ILE A 108 21.28 -8.73 -14.17
N GLY A 109 20.23 -9.24 -14.80
CA GLY A 109 18.85 -9.01 -14.38
C GLY A 109 18.45 -9.95 -13.24
N PRO A 110 17.72 -9.49 -12.21
CA PRO A 110 17.26 -10.37 -11.14
C PRO A 110 16.18 -11.33 -11.65
N SER A 111 16.36 -12.63 -11.41
CA SER A 111 15.38 -13.67 -11.75
C SER A 111 15.28 -14.71 -10.63
N ALA A 112 14.05 -15.09 -10.26
CA ALA A 112 13.79 -16.07 -9.19
C ALA A 112 12.63 -17.04 -9.52
N GLN A 113 12.26 -17.12 -10.79
CA GLN A 113 11.20 -18.02 -11.26
C GLN A 113 11.57 -18.64 -12.59
N VAL A 114 11.50 -19.97 -12.65
CA VAL A 114 11.79 -20.76 -13.85
C VAL A 114 10.54 -21.53 -14.24
N VAL A 115 10.18 -21.45 -15.53
CA VAL A 115 8.98 -22.07 -16.10
C VAL A 115 9.32 -23.46 -16.64
N TRP A 116 8.44 -24.43 -16.41
CA TRP A 116 8.60 -25.79 -16.95
C TRP A 116 8.35 -25.87 -18.47
N PRO A 117 9.13 -26.68 -19.21
CA PRO A 117 9.00 -26.83 -20.66
C PRO A 117 7.92 -27.85 -21.04
N ILE A 118 6.67 -27.39 -21.13
CA ILE A 118 5.51 -28.28 -21.39
C ILE A 118 4.86 -27.99 -22.75
N VAL A 119 4.54 -26.73 -23.01
CA VAL A 119 3.73 -26.30 -24.18
C VAL A 119 4.37 -25.17 -24.97
N GLY A 120 5.69 -25.02 -24.90
CA GLY A 120 6.42 -23.86 -25.47
C GLY A 120 6.53 -22.68 -24.50
N GLN A 121 5.93 -22.77 -23.30
CA GLN A 121 6.00 -21.72 -22.28
C GLN A 121 7.40 -21.52 -21.68
N GLU A 122 8.34 -22.42 -21.94
CA GLU A 122 9.76 -22.21 -21.61
C GLU A 122 10.39 -21.05 -22.38
N ILE A 123 9.75 -20.53 -23.43
CA ILE A 123 10.13 -19.26 -24.06
C ILE A 123 10.16 -18.09 -23.05
N LEU A 124 9.38 -18.18 -21.96
CA LEU A 124 9.35 -17.21 -20.87
C LEU A 124 10.63 -17.21 -20.02
N ASN A 125 11.45 -18.27 -20.10
CA ASN A 125 12.77 -18.32 -19.48
C ASN A 125 13.75 -17.50 -20.35
N GLY A 126 13.64 -16.18 -20.26
CA GLY A 126 14.53 -15.24 -20.94
C GLY A 126 15.96 -15.32 -20.43
N ASP A 127 16.92 -14.95 -21.28
CA ASP A 127 18.31 -14.80 -20.85
C ASP A 127 18.45 -13.51 -20.04
N VAL A 128 18.77 -13.66 -18.75
CA VAL A 128 18.92 -12.54 -17.80
C VAL A 128 20.39 -12.31 -17.43
N GLY A 129 21.32 -12.98 -18.10
CA GLY A 129 22.75 -12.96 -17.77
C GLY A 129 23.14 -13.97 -16.69
N GLY A 130 24.44 -14.06 -16.39
CA GLY A 130 24.98 -14.99 -15.38
C GLY A 130 24.83 -16.48 -15.74
N GLY A 131 24.59 -16.82 -17.02
CA GLY A 131 24.34 -18.19 -17.47
C GLY A 131 22.98 -18.75 -17.03
N PHE A 132 22.06 -17.89 -16.56
CA PHE A 132 20.74 -18.28 -16.05
C PHE A 132 19.62 -17.86 -17.00
N ARG A 133 18.58 -18.68 -17.08
CA ARG A 133 17.37 -18.39 -17.86
C ARG A 133 16.12 -18.54 -17.01
N GLY A 134 15.32 -17.48 -16.96
CA GLY A 134 14.13 -17.42 -16.11
C GLY A 134 13.30 -16.16 -16.37
N ILE A 135 12.26 -15.98 -15.58
CA ILE A 135 11.45 -14.75 -15.59
C ILE A 135 12.19 -13.69 -14.78
N GLN A 136 12.41 -12.51 -15.38
CA GLN A 136 12.93 -11.35 -14.67
C GLN A 136 11.89 -10.86 -13.65
N ILE A 137 12.29 -10.74 -12.39
CA ILE A 137 11.44 -10.26 -11.30
C ILE A 137 11.63 -8.75 -11.10
N THR A 138 10.57 -8.05 -10.69
CA THR A 138 10.60 -6.60 -10.43
C THR A 138 10.17 -6.26 -8.99
N SER A 139 10.33 -7.20 -8.07
CA SER A 139 9.94 -7.07 -6.66
C SER A 139 11.01 -6.42 -5.78
N GLY A 140 12.24 -6.25 -6.26
CA GLY A 140 13.34 -5.65 -5.51
C GLY A 140 13.97 -6.56 -4.43
N LEU A 141 13.64 -7.85 -4.44
CA LEU A 141 14.11 -8.80 -3.41
C LEU A 141 15.64 -8.93 -3.38
N PHE A 142 16.30 -8.96 -4.54
CA PHE A 142 17.75 -9.10 -4.62
C PHE A 142 18.48 -7.93 -3.97
N GLN A 143 18.01 -6.70 -4.22
CA GLN A 143 18.53 -5.48 -3.62
C GLN A 143 18.31 -5.47 -2.09
N ILE A 144 17.16 -5.96 -1.60
CA ILE A 144 16.88 -6.11 -0.16
C ILE A 144 17.82 -7.13 0.48
N TRP A 145 18.04 -8.28 -0.16
CA TRP A 145 18.91 -9.34 0.37
C TRP A 145 20.37 -8.87 0.43
N ARG A 146 20.86 -8.20 -0.62
CA ARG A 146 22.19 -7.57 -0.61
C ARG A 146 22.32 -6.54 0.52
N ALA A 147 21.35 -5.64 0.64
CA ALA A 147 21.33 -4.65 1.72
C ALA A 147 21.30 -5.32 3.11
N SER A 148 20.76 -6.54 3.22
CA SER A 148 20.72 -7.29 4.48
C SER A 148 22.04 -8.01 4.80
N GLY A 149 23.01 -8.01 3.87
CA GLY A 149 24.29 -8.72 4.03
C GLY A 149 24.21 -10.21 3.67
N ILE A 150 23.22 -10.63 2.88
CA ILE A 150 23.12 -12.01 2.39
C ILE A 150 24.10 -12.17 1.22
N THR A 151 24.92 -13.23 1.24
CA THR A 151 25.96 -13.49 0.23
C THR A 151 25.84 -14.86 -0.44
N SER A 152 24.99 -15.76 0.07
CA SER A 152 24.83 -17.10 -0.50
C SER A 152 23.39 -17.62 -0.46
N GLU A 153 23.08 -18.55 -1.35
CA GLU A 153 21.79 -19.24 -1.43
C GLU A 153 21.46 -20.01 -0.13
N LEU A 154 22.47 -20.50 0.58
CA LEU A 154 22.29 -21.22 1.84
C LEU A 154 21.61 -20.35 2.91
N GLN A 155 21.99 -19.07 3.00
CA GLN A 155 21.39 -18.14 3.96
C GLN A 155 19.92 -17.84 3.60
N LEU A 156 19.60 -17.70 2.32
CA LEU A 156 18.21 -17.56 1.85
C LEU A 156 17.39 -18.81 2.21
N TYR A 157 17.97 -20.00 2.03
CA TYR A 157 17.32 -21.27 2.36
C TYR A 157 17.01 -21.38 3.87
N CYS A 158 17.98 -21.06 4.73
CA CYS A 158 17.78 -21.02 6.17
C CYS A 158 16.70 -20.02 6.59
N THR A 159 16.68 -18.84 5.95
CA THR A 159 15.66 -17.80 6.20
C THR A 159 14.27 -18.28 5.79
N ALA A 160 14.16 -18.98 4.66
CA ALA A 160 12.90 -19.57 4.21
C ALA A 160 12.36 -20.59 5.22
N ILE A 161 13.21 -21.47 5.75
CA ILE A 161 12.81 -22.43 6.78
C ILE A 161 12.37 -21.71 8.05
N GLY A 162 13.13 -20.71 8.50
CA GLY A 162 12.77 -19.88 9.66
C GLY A 162 11.39 -19.26 9.50
N ALA A 163 11.14 -18.58 8.38
CA ALA A 163 9.84 -17.99 8.07
C ALA A 163 8.71 -19.04 8.04
N LEU A 164 8.95 -20.25 7.53
CA LEU A 164 7.97 -21.34 7.54
C LEU A 164 7.64 -21.82 8.96
N VAL A 165 8.65 -21.93 9.84
CA VAL A 165 8.43 -22.25 11.26
C VAL A 165 7.60 -21.15 11.92
N PHE A 166 7.89 -19.87 11.65
CA PHE A 166 7.07 -18.76 12.15
C PHE A 166 5.64 -18.81 11.61
N ALA A 167 5.41 -19.19 10.35
CA ALA A 167 4.06 -19.39 9.83
C ALA A 167 3.30 -20.46 10.64
N ALA A 168 3.93 -21.60 10.93
CA ALA A 168 3.34 -22.65 11.76
C ALA A 168 3.07 -22.18 13.20
N LEU A 169 3.98 -21.40 13.79
CA LEU A 169 3.78 -20.80 15.12
C LEU A 169 2.61 -19.81 15.14
N MET A 170 2.45 -18.99 14.10
CA MET A 170 1.31 -18.07 13.99
C MET A 170 -0.02 -18.84 13.87
N LEU A 171 -0.08 -19.90 13.05
CA LEU A 171 -1.28 -20.75 12.98
C LEU A 171 -1.61 -21.37 14.34
N PHE A 172 -0.60 -21.89 15.03
CA PHE A 172 -0.78 -22.46 16.35
C PHE A 172 -1.26 -21.42 17.36
N ALA A 173 -0.69 -20.21 17.36
CA ALA A 173 -1.09 -19.11 18.23
C ALA A 173 -2.55 -18.68 17.98
N GLY A 174 -2.98 -18.59 16.71
CA GLY A 174 -4.37 -18.31 16.36
C GLY A 174 -5.33 -19.37 16.89
N TRP A 175 -5.04 -20.65 16.66
CA TRP A 175 -5.81 -21.74 17.23
C TRP A 175 -5.82 -21.71 18.76
N PHE A 176 -4.67 -21.49 19.40
CA PHE A 176 -4.52 -21.49 20.84
C PHE A 176 -5.32 -20.35 21.49
N HIS A 177 -5.23 -19.14 20.96
CA HIS A 177 -5.94 -17.98 21.49
C HIS A 177 -7.42 -17.88 21.10
N TYR A 178 -7.93 -18.85 20.33
CA TYR A 178 -9.37 -18.99 20.11
C TYR A 178 -9.96 -20.20 20.86
N HIS A 179 -9.32 -21.37 20.75
CA HIS A 179 -9.87 -22.62 21.28
C HIS A 179 -9.38 -22.98 22.68
N LYS A 180 -8.22 -22.48 23.13
CA LYS A 180 -7.58 -22.93 24.38
C LYS A 180 -7.48 -21.86 25.46
N ALA A 181 -7.04 -20.66 25.10
CA ALA A 181 -6.85 -19.54 26.01
C ALA A 181 -7.35 -18.25 25.36
N ALA A 182 -8.69 -18.12 25.25
CA ALA A 182 -9.30 -16.98 24.60
C ALA A 182 -9.33 -15.76 25.52
N PRO A 183 -8.76 -14.60 25.12
CA PRO A 183 -8.78 -13.40 25.95
C PRO A 183 -10.20 -12.88 26.20
N LYS A 184 -10.39 -12.24 27.35
CA LYS A 184 -11.63 -11.51 27.69
C LYS A 184 -11.66 -10.12 27.07
N LEU A 185 -12.85 -9.52 26.95
CA LEU A 185 -13.02 -8.20 26.35
C LEU A 185 -12.18 -7.11 27.03
N ALA A 186 -12.05 -7.16 28.36
CA ALA A 186 -11.24 -6.21 29.12
C ALA A 186 -9.75 -6.20 28.70
N TRP A 187 -9.21 -7.32 28.20
CA TRP A 187 -7.85 -7.37 27.68
C TRP A 187 -7.73 -6.66 26.33
N PHE A 188 -8.72 -6.80 25.46
CA PHE A 188 -8.76 -6.10 24.17
C PHE A 188 -8.98 -4.59 24.31
N GLN A 189 -9.69 -4.17 25.37
CA GLN A 189 -10.00 -2.77 25.64
C GLN A 189 -8.91 -2.04 26.43
N ASP A 190 -7.82 -2.71 26.79
CA ASP A 190 -6.65 -2.11 27.43
C ASP A 190 -5.76 -1.41 26.39
N VAL A 191 -6.25 -0.27 25.90
CA VAL A 191 -5.62 0.50 24.83
C VAL A 191 -4.31 1.14 25.26
N GLU A 192 -4.19 1.60 26.50
CA GLU A 192 -2.93 2.16 27.04
C GLU A 192 -1.82 1.11 27.03
N SER A 193 -2.10 -0.11 27.53
CA SER A 193 -1.14 -1.20 27.47
C SER A 193 -0.80 -1.57 26.03
N MET A 194 -1.81 -1.72 25.16
CA MET A 194 -1.59 -2.03 23.74
C MET A 194 -0.69 -0.99 23.07
N LEU A 195 -0.95 0.32 23.27
CA LEU A 195 -0.16 1.40 22.67
C LEU A 195 1.28 1.42 23.20
N ASN A 196 1.49 1.27 24.51
CA ASN A 196 2.81 1.20 25.09
C ASN A 196 3.63 0.02 24.52
N HIS A 197 3.02 -1.17 24.44
CA HIS A 197 3.69 -2.37 23.91
C HIS A 197 3.93 -2.28 22.40
N HIS A 198 3.02 -1.69 21.62
CA HIS A 198 3.23 -1.52 20.18
C HIS A 198 4.28 -0.44 19.88
N LEU A 199 4.28 0.69 20.60
CA LEU A 199 5.27 1.74 20.40
C LEU A 199 6.65 1.29 20.90
N ALA A 200 6.82 0.95 22.17
CA ALA A 200 8.13 0.59 22.69
C ALA A 200 8.58 -0.82 22.25
N GLY A 201 7.69 -1.80 22.32
CA GLY A 201 8.02 -3.19 21.99
C GLY A 201 8.10 -3.42 20.48
N LEU A 202 6.98 -3.34 19.77
CA LEU A 202 6.93 -3.71 18.35
C LEU A 202 7.76 -2.75 17.48
N LEU A 203 7.57 -1.43 17.61
CA LEU A 203 8.28 -0.45 16.80
C LEU A 203 9.68 -0.14 17.37
N GLY A 204 9.78 0.17 18.67
CA GLY A 204 11.04 0.54 19.33
C GLY A 204 12.08 -0.57 19.31
N LEU A 205 11.78 -1.74 19.91
CA LEU A 205 12.72 -2.88 19.91
C LEU A 205 12.91 -3.47 18.51
N GLY A 206 11.89 -3.40 17.65
CA GLY A 206 12.00 -3.79 16.24
C GLY A 206 13.05 -2.97 15.50
N SER A 207 12.96 -1.63 15.56
CA SER A 207 13.93 -0.72 14.95
C SER A 207 15.31 -0.82 15.60
N LEU A 208 15.39 -1.03 16.92
CA LEU A 208 16.67 -1.21 17.62
C LEU A 208 17.38 -2.49 17.17
N SER A 209 16.63 -3.59 17.06
CA SER A 209 17.15 -4.88 16.60
C SER A 209 17.62 -4.79 15.15
N TRP A 210 16.87 -4.08 14.30
CA TRP A 210 17.28 -3.86 12.92
C TRP A 210 18.53 -2.97 12.82
N ALA A 211 18.63 -1.90 13.61
CA ALA A 211 19.86 -1.08 13.67
C ALA A 211 21.07 -1.93 14.10
N GLY A 212 20.89 -2.82 15.08
CA GLY A 212 21.92 -3.78 15.49
C GLY A 212 22.34 -4.72 14.36
N HIS A 213 21.38 -5.31 13.63
CA HIS A 213 21.67 -6.11 12.44
C HIS A 213 22.41 -5.30 11.38
N GLN A 214 21.98 -4.06 11.14
CA GLN A 214 22.62 -3.20 10.15
C GLN A 214 24.08 -2.93 10.52
N VAL A 215 24.34 -2.49 11.75
CA VAL A 215 25.69 -2.14 12.22
C VAL A 215 26.64 -3.35 12.22
N HIS A 216 26.16 -4.52 12.65
CA HIS A 216 27.03 -5.68 12.88
C HIS A 216 27.11 -6.67 11.71
N VAL A 217 26.17 -6.64 10.77
CA VAL A 217 26.10 -7.59 9.64
C VAL A 217 26.05 -6.87 8.30
N SER A 218 25.04 -6.02 8.08
CA SER A 218 24.83 -5.37 6.78
C SER A 218 26.01 -4.49 6.37
N LEU A 219 26.41 -3.56 7.24
CA LEU A 219 27.46 -2.57 6.98
C LEU A 219 28.81 -3.21 6.61
N PRO A 220 29.40 -4.11 7.42
CA PRO A 220 30.71 -4.68 7.08
C PRO A 220 30.68 -5.45 5.76
N ILE A 221 29.63 -6.22 5.50
CA ILE A 221 29.50 -7.01 4.26
C ILE A 221 29.32 -6.09 3.05
N ASN A 222 28.45 -5.08 3.13
CA ASN A 222 28.23 -4.16 2.02
C ASN A 222 29.45 -3.30 1.73
N GLN A 223 30.30 -3.01 2.72
CA GLN A 223 31.57 -2.33 2.49
C GLN A 223 32.52 -3.16 1.62
N PHE A 224 32.63 -4.47 1.86
CA PHE A 224 33.39 -5.38 1.01
C PHE A 224 32.77 -5.55 -0.38
N LEU A 225 31.44 -5.71 -0.47
CA LEU A 225 30.74 -5.80 -1.75
C LEU A 225 30.92 -4.54 -2.59
N ASN A 226 30.84 -3.36 -1.97
CA ASN A 226 31.07 -2.08 -2.65
C ASN A 226 32.54 -1.91 -3.08
N ALA A 227 33.48 -2.60 -2.44
CA ALA A 227 34.89 -2.63 -2.82
C ALA A 227 35.20 -3.67 -3.93
N GLY A 228 34.19 -4.42 -4.40
CA GLY A 228 34.34 -5.40 -5.47
C GLY A 228 34.95 -6.74 -5.01
N VAL A 229 34.93 -7.04 -3.72
CA VAL A 229 35.35 -8.34 -3.20
C VAL A 229 34.31 -9.41 -3.57
N ASP A 230 34.78 -10.56 -4.05
CA ASP A 230 33.89 -11.69 -4.38
C ASP A 230 33.10 -12.09 -3.13
N PRO A 231 31.76 -12.25 -3.21
CA PRO A 231 30.93 -12.65 -2.09
C PRO A 231 31.41 -13.91 -1.33
N LYS A 232 32.14 -14.81 -2.00
CA LYS A 232 32.70 -16.04 -1.42
C LYS A 232 33.94 -15.80 -0.56
N GLU A 233 34.63 -14.69 -0.75
CA GLU A 233 35.82 -14.31 0.01
C GLU A 233 35.49 -13.44 1.22
N ILE A 234 34.27 -12.91 1.29
CA ILE A 234 33.81 -12.08 2.41
C ILE A 234 33.63 -12.96 3.66
N PRO A 235 34.21 -12.59 4.83
CA PRO A 235 33.96 -13.28 6.08
C PRO A 235 32.47 -13.45 6.36
N LEU A 236 32.06 -14.60 6.89
CA LEU A 236 30.66 -14.82 7.20
C LEU A 236 30.19 -13.89 8.34
N PRO A 237 28.89 -13.53 8.42
CA PRO A 237 28.38 -12.59 9.42
C PRO A 237 28.81 -12.87 10.86
N HIS A 238 28.89 -14.15 11.26
CA HIS A 238 29.29 -14.53 12.61
C HIS A 238 30.77 -14.29 12.91
N GLU A 239 31.64 -14.25 11.89
CA GLU A 239 33.06 -13.96 12.06
C GLU A 239 33.28 -12.49 12.45
N PHE A 240 32.51 -11.56 11.88
CA PHE A 240 32.52 -10.15 12.31
C PHE A 240 32.07 -9.96 13.76
N ILE A 241 31.12 -10.77 14.23
CA ILE A 241 30.62 -10.72 15.61
C ILE A 241 31.66 -11.30 16.58
N LEU A 242 32.26 -12.44 16.23
CA LEU A 242 33.20 -13.16 17.11
C LEU A 242 34.60 -12.53 17.13
N ASN A 243 35.02 -11.92 16.01
CA ASN A 243 36.32 -11.30 15.87
C ASN A 243 36.20 -9.77 15.72
N ARG A 244 36.33 -9.07 16.86
CA ARG A 244 36.31 -7.61 16.91
C ARG A 244 37.38 -6.97 16.04
N ASP A 245 38.53 -7.62 15.82
CA ASP A 245 39.62 -7.05 15.04
C ASP A 245 39.24 -6.90 13.56
N LEU A 246 38.35 -7.76 13.03
CA LEU A 246 37.80 -7.61 11.67
C LEU A 246 36.95 -6.35 11.55
N LEU A 247 36.06 -6.10 12.53
CA LEU A 247 35.26 -4.87 12.55
C LEU A 247 36.12 -3.63 12.79
N ALA A 248 37.13 -3.71 13.66
CA ALA A 248 38.03 -2.59 13.93
C ALA A 248 38.92 -2.21 12.73
N GLN A 249 39.19 -3.14 11.80
CA GLN A 249 39.86 -2.84 10.54
C GLN A 249 39.00 -2.00 9.59
N LEU A 250 37.68 -2.24 9.58
CA LEU A 250 36.72 -1.48 8.76
C LEU A 250 36.32 -0.16 9.42
N TYR A 251 36.10 -0.20 10.73
CA TYR A 251 35.60 0.88 11.58
C TYR A 251 36.47 0.96 12.85
N PRO A 252 37.59 1.72 12.83
CA PRO A 252 38.54 1.82 13.94
C PRO A 252 37.94 2.07 15.32
N SER A 253 36.81 2.79 15.37
CA SER A 253 36.05 3.05 16.59
C SER A 253 35.61 1.79 17.36
N PHE A 254 35.47 0.63 16.71
CA PHE A 254 35.15 -0.64 17.38
C PHE A 254 36.25 -1.12 18.35
N ALA A 255 37.50 -0.68 18.18
CA ALA A 255 38.57 -0.99 19.12
C ALA A 255 38.34 -0.42 20.53
N GLU A 256 37.59 0.70 20.65
CA GLU A 256 37.24 1.36 21.92
C GLU A 256 36.13 0.60 22.70
N GLY A 257 35.49 -0.39 22.05
CA GLY A 257 34.40 -1.18 22.60
C GLY A 257 33.15 -0.34 22.91
N ALA A 258 32.39 -0.76 23.93
CA ALA A 258 31.16 -0.08 24.34
C ALA A 258 31.41 1.14 25.26
N THR A 259 32.66 1.47 25.58
CA THR A 259 33.00 2.58 26.48
C THR A 259 32.38 3.91 26.02
N PRO A 260 32.49 4.32 24.73
CA PRO A 260 31.93 5.59 24.28
C PRO A 260 30.41 5.70 24.42
N LEU A 261 29.68 4.58 24.39
CA LEU A 261 28.24 4.54 24.62
C LEU A 261 27.90 4.94 26.07
N PHE A 262 28.55 4.33 27.05
CA PHE A 262 28.28 4.55 28.47
C PHE A 262 28.85 5.87 28.99
N THR A 263 29.89 6.41 28.35
CA THR A 263 30.44 7.75 28.68
C THR A 263 29.78 8.88 27.90
N LEU A 264 28.76 8.59 27.07
CA LEU A 264 28.07 9.56 26.21
C LEU A 264 29.00 10.28 25.22
N ASN A 265 30.12 9.67 24.84
CA ASN A 265 31.06 10.21 23.86
C ASN A 265 30.72 9.69 22.45
N TRP A 266 29.50 9.97 22.00
CA TRP A 266 28.91 9.33 20.81
C TRP A 266 29.53 9.78 19.48
N SER A 267 30.30 10.87 19.45
CA SER A 267 31.01 11.31 18.23
C SER A 267 32.01 10.27 17.73
N LYS A 268 32.42 9.31 18.58
CA LYS A 268 33.26 8.17 18.20
C LYS A 268 32.60 7.21 17.22
N TYR A 269 31.27 7.19 17.12
CA TYR A 269 30.53 6.29 16.23
C TYR A 269 30.24 6.86 14.84
N ALA A 270 30.79 8.04 14.51
CA ALA A 270 30.52 8.75 13.26
C ALA A 270 30.98 8.02 11.98
N GLU A 271 31.75 6.94 12.11
CA GLU A 271 32.20 6.13 10.97
C GLU A 271 31.08 5.24 10.40
N PHE A 272 30.21 4.72 11.27
CA PHE A 272 29.13 3.79 10.90
C PHE A 272 27.72 4.30 11.25
N LEU A 273 27.61 5.34 12.08
CA LEU A 273 26.38 6.12 12.28
C LEU A 273 26.56 7.51 11.66
N THR A 274 26.31 7.60 10.37
CA THR A 274 26.58 8.83 9.60
C THR A 274 25.32 9.69 9.44
N PHE A 275 25.49 10.89 8.91
CA PHE A 275 24.39 11.79 8.51
C PHE A 275 24.76 12.49 7.19
N ARG A 276 25.15 11.70 6.18
CA ARG A 276 25.67 12.21 4.90
C ARG A 276 24.56 12.83 4.05
N GLY A 277 23.39 12.19 4.01
CA GLY A 277 22.35 12.49 3.03
C GLY A 277 22.75 12.02 1.63
N GLY A 278 21.81 12.15 0.68
CA GLY A 278 22.05 11.81 -0.72
C GLY A 278 22.19 10.31 -0.98
N LEU A 279 22.87 9.96 -2.08
CA LEU A 279 23.05 8.58 -2.53
C LEU A 279 24.52 8.17 -2.50
N ASP A 280 24.77 6.90 -2.24
CA ASP A 280 26.06 6.25 -2.43
C ASP A 280 26.37 6.18 -3.94
N PRO A 281 27.45 6.81 -4.43
CA PRO A 281 27.76 6.86 -5.86
C PRO A 281 28.12 5.50 -6.46
N VAL A 282 28.47 4.49 -5.64
CA VAL A 282 28.78 3.14 -6.12
C VAL A 282 27.51 2.36 -6.42
N THR A 283 26.50 2.52 -5.57
CA THR A 283 25.30 1.68 -5.59
C THR A 283 24.04 2.40 -6.07
N GLY A 284 24.03 3.73 -6.05
CA GLY A 284 22.85 4.54 -6.33
C GLY A 284 21.74 4.42 -5.27
N GLY A 285 22.00 3.74 -4.16
CA GLY A 285 21.09 3.66 -3.01
C GLY A 285 21.45 4.67 -1.92
N LEU A 286 20.60 4.81 -0.90
CA LEU A 286 20.94 5.55 0.32
C LEU A 286 22.15 4.92 1.03
N TRP A 287 22.91 5.75 1.74
CA TRP A 287 23.98 5.26 2.61
C TRP A 287 23.40 4.35 3.70
N LEU A 288 23.84 3.08 3.73
CA LEU A 288 23.39 2.13 4.75
C LEU A 288 23.75 2.59 6.18
N THR A 289 24.83 3.36 6.33
CA THR A 289 25.25 3.98 7.61
C THR A 289 24.26 5.06 8.07
N ASP A 290 23.68 5.83 7.14
CA ASP A 290 22.61 6.78 7.44
C ASP A 290 21.32 6.03 7.80
N ILE A 291 21.02 4.91 7.12
CA ILE A 291 19.85 4.08 7.44
C ILE A 291 20.00 3.45 8.84
N ALA A 292 21.19 2.97 9.21
CA ALA A 292 21.46 2.44 10.55
C ALA A 292 21.26 3.51 11.63
N HIS A 293 21.76 4.72 11.39
CA HIS A 293 21.55 5.86 12.28
C HIS A 293 20.07 6.25 12.38
N HIS A 294 19.35 6.26 11.25
CA HIS A 294 17.91 6.49 11.23
C HIS A 294 17.16 5.47 12.11
N HIS A 295 17.44 4.18 11.96
CA HIS A 295 16.78 3.13 12.74
C HIS A 295 17.07 3.23 14.24
N LEU A 296 18.30 3.59 14.61
CA LEU A 296 18.65 3.86 16.01
C LEU A 296 17.87 5.06 16.56
N ALA A 297 17.77 6.15 15.79
CA ALA A 297 17.04 7.35 16.21
C ALA A 297 15.55 7.09 16.40
N ILE A 298 14.89 6.41 15.45
CA ILE A 298 13.45 6.07 15.59
C ILE A 298 13.22 5.03 16.68
N ALA A 299 14.18 4.13 16.92
CA ALA A 299 14.08 3.18 18.03
C ALA A 299 14.00 3.91 19.37
N ILE A 300 14.89 4.88 19.61
CA ILE A 300 14.88 5.71 20.82
C ILE A 300 13.57 6.50 20.92
N LEU A 301 13.11 7.11 19.82
CA LEU A 301 11.86 7.85 19.79
C LEU A 301 10.68 6.97 20.22
N PHE A 302 10.55 5.77 19.64
CA PHE A 302 9.43 4.87 19.92
C PHE A 302 9.53 4.21 21.30
N LEU A 303 10.74 3.88 21.76
CA LEU A 303 10.98 3.43 23.13
C LEU A 303 10.50 4.48 24.13
N ILE A 304 10.83 5.76 23.95
CA ILE A 304 10.35 6.84 24.83
C ILE A 304 8.83 7.02 24.68
N ALA A 305 8.30 7.06 23.46
CA ALA A 305 6.87 7.25 23.20
C ALA A 305 6.00 6.15 23.83
N GLY A 306 6.47 4.90 23.86
CA GLY A 306 5.77 3.79 24.49
C GLY A 306 5.80 3.77 26.02
N HIS A 307 6.31 4.82 26.67
CA HIS A 307 6.21 5.03 28.12
C HIS A 307 5.32 6.22 28.49
N MET A 308 4.52 6.73 27.53
CA MET A 308 3.66 7.90 27.75
C MET A 308 2.37 7.54 28.50
N TYR A 309 1.80 6.37 28.27
CA TYR A 309 0.46 6.03 28.77
C TYR A 309 0.50 5.30 30.12
N ARG A 310 -0.48 5.62 30.98
CA ARG A 310 -0.58 5.07 32.33
C ARG A 310 -0.94 3.59 32.30
N THR A 311 -0.26 2.80 33.13
CA THR A 311 -0.58 1.38 33.39
C THR A 311 -0.61 1.15 34.92
N ASN A 312 -0.23 -0.03 35.41
CA ASN A 312 -0.34 -0.44 36.83
C ASN A 312 0.46 0.43 37.83
N TRP A 313 1.45 1.19 37.37
CA TRP A 313 2.36 1.94 38.24
C TRP A 313 1.92 3.38 38.51
N GLY A 314 0.73 3.78 38.05
CA GLY A 314 0.13 5.10 38.30
C GLY A 314 0.80 6.29 37.59
N ILE A 315 1.94 6.08 36.93
CA ILE A 315 2.67 7.10 36.15
C ILE A 315 2.24 7.03 34.68
N GLY A 316 2.06 8.19 34.06
CA GLY A 316 1.66 8.33 32.66
C GLY A 316 0.28 8.97 32.48
N HIS A 317 -0.13 9.09 31.22
CA HIS A 317 -1.39 9.68 30.82
C HIS A 317 -2.50 8.64 30.62
N ASP A 318 -3.71 8.99 31.04
CA ASP A 318 -4.94 8.29 30.66
C ASP A 318 -5.44 8.87 29.33
N LEU A 319 -5.72 8.04 28.33
CA LEU A 319 -6.07 8.53 26.98
C LEU A 319 -7.43 9.23 26.97
N LYS A 320 -8.36 8.76 27.80
CA LYS A 320 -9.68 9.38 27.93
C LYS A 320 -9.57 10.78 28.53
N ASP A 321 -8.78 10.95 29.59
CA ASP A 321 -8.52 12.25 30.20
C ASP A 321 -7.89 13.23 29.19
N ILE A 322 -6.93 12.77 28.38
CA ILE A 322 -6.35 13.58 27.29
C ILE A 322 -7.48 14.03 26.35
N LEU A 323 -8.27 13.11 25.81
CA LEU A 323 -9.29 13.43 24.82
C LEU A 323 -10.35 14.40 25.39
N GLU A 324 -10.84 14.16 26.60
CA GLU A 324 -11.85 15.01 27.22
C GLU A 324 -11.33 16.40 27.61
N ALA A 325 -10.03 16.55 27.88
CA ALA A 325 -9.43 17.86 28.12
C ALA A 325 -9.38 18.75 26.86
N HIS A 326 -9.34 18.14 25.66
CA HIS A 326 -9.23 18.88 24.39
C HIS A 326 -10.61 19.35 23.88
N LYS A 327 -11.04 20.51 24.38
CA LYS A 327 -12.27 21.21 23.97
C LYS A 327 -11.99 22.66 23.61
N GLY A 328 -12.70 23.19 22.62
CA GLY A 328 -12.55 24.56 22.15
C GLY A 328 -13.89 25.26 21.93
N PRO A 329 -13.89 26.59 21.76
CA PRO A 329 -15.12 27.38 21.67
C PRO A 329 -15.99 27.04 20.45
N PHE A 330 -15.41 26.49 19.38
CA PHE A 330 -16.12 26.15 18.15
C PHE A 330 -16.54 24.67 18.06
N THR A 331 -15.98 23.81 18.91
CA THR A 331 -16.07 22.34 18.81
C THR A 331 -17.00 21.70 19.84
N GLY A 332 -17.72 22.51 20.63
CA GLY A 332 -18.69 22.01 21.61
C GLY A 332 -18.01 21.17 22.69
N GLU A 333 -18.46 19.94 22.86
CA GLU A 333 -17.88 18.97 23.81
C GLU A 333 -16.56 18.34 23.32
N GLY A 334 -16.01 18.78 22.18
CA GLY A 334 -14.70 18.33 21.68
C GLY A 334 -14.67 16.82 21.43
N HIS A 335 -13.64 16.15 21.94
CA HIS A 335 -13.42 14.71 21.73
C HIS A 335 -14.12 13.82 22.76
N LYS A 336 -15.03 14.36 23.59
CA LYS A 336 -15.78 13.56 24.55
C LYS A 336 -16.45 12.41 23.84
N GLY A 337 -16.22 11.19 24.32
CA GLY A 337 -16.83 10.00 23.75
C GLY A 337 -16.01 9.25 22.71
N LEU A 338 -14.93 9.84 22.19
CA LEU A 338 -14.09 9.22 21.17
C LEU A 338 -13.34 7.99 21.71
N TYR A 339 -12.92 8.02 22.98
CA TYR A 339 -12.31 6.87 23.65
C TYR A 339 -13.24 5.66 23.64
N GLU A 340 -14.51 5.85 24.00
CA GLU A 340 -15.51 4.79 23.97
C GLU A 340 -15.76 4.29 22.55
N ILE A 341 -15.84 5.19 21.54
CA ILE A 341 -16.00 4.77 20.13
C ILE A 341 -14.89 3.81 19.72
N LEU A 342 -13.63 4.16 20.00
CA LEU A 342 -12.49 3.36 19.59
C LEU A 342 -12.32 2.10 20.44
N THR A 343 -12.82 2.05 21.67
CA THR A 343 -12.73 0.85 22.53
C THR A 343 -13.93 -0.10 22.37
N THR A 344 -15.05 0.35 21.79
CA THR A 344 -16.24 -0.49 21.61
C THR A 344 -16.56 -0.85 20.16
N SER A 345 -15.89 -0.25 19.17
CA SER A 345 -16.10 -0.56 17.74
C SER A 345 -14.80 -0.93 17.04
N TRP A 346 -14.70 -2.19 16.60
CA TRP A 346 -13.63 -2.66 15.71
C TRP A 346 -13.68 -1.97 14.35
N HIS A 347 -14.86 -1.61 13.85
CA HIS A 347 -15.01 -0.88 12.59
C HIS A 347 -14.47 0.56 12.67
N ALA A 348 -14.64 1.24 13.80
CA ALA A 348 -14.06 2.57 14.02
C ALA A 348 -12.52 2.51 14.02
N GLN A 349 -11.93 1.55 14.75
CA GLN A 349 -10.48 1.35 14.73
C GLN A 349 -9.97 0.97 13.34
N LEU A 350 -10.60 0.00 12.69
CA LEU A 350 -10.18 -0.48 11.37
C LEU A 350 -10.28 0.64 10.33
N SER A 351 -11.31 1.49 10.38
CA SER A 351 -11.42 2.66 9.53
C SER A 351 -10.23 3.60 9.68
N LEU A 352 -9.89 3.99 10.91
CA LEU A 352 -8.75 4.88 11.17
C LEU A 352 -7.43 4.24 10.74
N ASN A 353 -7.21 2.98 11.10
CA ASN A 353 -5.98 2.25 10.79
C ASN A 353 -5.79 2.10 9.28
N LEU A 354 -6.84 1.79 8.52
CA LEU A 354 -6.79 1.72 7.06
C LEU A 354 -6.50 3.07 6.41
N ALA A 355 -7.07 4.17 6.95
CA ALA A 355 -6.78 5.52 6.44
C ALA A 355 -5.29 5.85 6.61
N MET A 356 -4.76 5.63 7.82
CA MET A 356 -3.37 5.92 8.15
C MET A 356 -2.41 5.01 7.39
N LEU A 357 -2.65 3.70 7.36
CA LEU A 357 -1.80 2.75 6.66
C LEU A 357 -1.84 2.99 5.15
N GLY A 358 -3.02 3.24 4.58
CA GLY A 358 -3.16 3.51 3.15
C GLY A 358 -2.42 4.76 2.70
N SER A 359 -2.54 5.85 3.48
CA SER A 359 -1.75 7.06 3.25
C SER A 359 -0.24 6.82 3.42
N LEU A 360 0.17 6.07 4.46
CA LEU A 360 1.57 5.71 4.67
C LEU A 360 2.13 4.89 3.51
N THR A 361 1.38 3.92 2.97
CA THR A 361 1.80 3.12 1.80
C THR A 361 2.02 4.02 0.57
N ILE A 362 1.18 5.04 0.34
CA ILE A 362 1.39 6.02 -0.74
C ILE A 362 2.64 6.87 -0.49
N VAL A 363 2.90 7.28 0.76
CA VAL A 363 4.12 8.00 1.12
C VAL A 363 5.35 7.14 0.90
N VAL A 364 5.30 5.85 1.25
CA VAL A 364 6.37 4.88 0.96
C VAL A 364 6.69 4.84 -0.54
N ALA A 365 5.67 4.82 -1.41
CA ALA A 365 5.87 4.87 -2.85
C ALA A 365 6.67 6.12 -3.27
N HIS A 366 6.26 7.30 -2.79
CA HIS A 366 6.90 8.58 -3.14
C HIS A 366 8.33 8.70 -2.58
N HIS A 367 8.54 8.20 -1.37
CA HIS A 367 9.86 8.24 -0.74
C HIS A 367 10.82 7.24 -1.39
N MET A 368 10.39 6.03 -1.72
CA MET A 368 11.29 4.99 -2.25
C MET A 368 11.85 5.32 -3.64
N TYR A 369 11.11 6.02 -4.51
CA TYR A 369 11.64 6.37 -5.83
C TYR A 369 12.60 7.56 -5.79
N SER A 370 12.33 8.53 -4.91
CA SER A 370 13.12 9.76 -4.79
C SER A 370 14.29 9.63 -3.82
N MET A 371 14.27 8.61 -2.97
CA MET A 371 15.32 8.23 -2.03
C MET A 371 15.51 6.70 -2.05
N PRO A 372 16.03 6.11 -3.14
CA PRO A 372 16.16 4.66 -3.29
C PRO A 372 16.91 4.03 -2.11
N PRO A 373 16.27 3.24 -1.24
CA PRO A 373 16.89 2.83 0.02
C PRO A 373 17.83 1.63 -0.11
N TYR A 374 17.83 0.95 -1.26
CA TYR A 374 18.57 -0.28 -1.47
C TYR A 374 19.64 -0.14 -2.57
N PRO A 375 20.80 -0.82 -2.42
CA PRO A 375 21.86 -0.82 -3.43
C PRO A 375 21.36 -1.32 -4.79
N TYR A 376 21.74 -0.62 -5.86
CA TYR A 376 21.39 -0.92 -7.26
C TYR A 376 19.88 -0.92 -7.57
N LEU A 377 19.05 -0.39 -6.67
CA LEU A 377 17.62 -0.24 -6.92
C LEU A 377 17.33 0.90 -7.88
N ALA A 378 18.07 2.00 -7.80
CA ALA A 378 17.81 3.21 -8.58
C ALA A 378 17.94 3.01 -10.11
N THR A 379 18.89 2.17 -10.52
CA THR A 379 19.15 1.83 -11.93
C THR A 379 18.38 0.62 -12.43
N ASP A 380 17.63 -0.07 -11.55
CA ASP A 380 16.63 -1.07 -11.92
C ASP A 380 15.27 -0.38 -12.09
N TYR A 381 15.10 0.27 -13.24
CA TYR A 381 13.91 1.08 -13.52
C TYR A 381 12.62 0.25 -13.49
N GLY A 382 12.69 -1.04 -13.85
CA GLY A 382 11.55 -1.95 -13.81
C GLY A 382 11.07 -2.20 -12.39
N THR A 383 12.00 -2.42 -11.45
CA THR A 383 11.67 -2.54 -10.04
C THR A 383 11.16 -1.21 -9.46
N GLN A 384 11.77 -0.07 -9.79
CA GLN A 384 11.30 1.24 -9.33
C GLN A 384 9.84 1.53 -9.76
N LEU A 385 9.53 1.32 -11.05
CA LEU A 385 8.18 1.50 -11.58
C LEU A 385 7.18 0.54 -10.91
N SER A 386 7.59 -0.70 -10.69
CA SER A 386 6.76 -1.73 -10.06
C SER A 386 6.44 -1.40 -8.62
N LEU A 387 7.46 -1.07 -7.81
CA LEU A 387 7.28 -0.75 -6.39
C LEU A 387 6.44 0.51 -6.20
N PHE A 388 6.67 1.56 -6.98
CA PHE A 388 5.85 2.77 -6.94
C PHE A 388 4.38 2.44 -7.25
N THR A 389 4.12 1.81 -8.39
CA THR A 389 2.77 1.47 -8.84
C THR A 389 2.06 0.54 -7.86
N HIS A 390 2.76 -0.46 -7.35
CA HIS A 390 2.24 -1.44 -6.40
C HIS A 390 1.76 -0.78 -5.09
N HIS A 391 2.62 0.04 -4.48
CA HIS A 391 2.31 0.72 -3.22
C HIS A 391 1.22 1.78 -3.40
N MET A 392 1.18 2.47 -4.55
CA MET A 392 0.09 3.38 -4.88
C MET A 392 -1.27 2.67 -4.92
N TRP A 393 -1.35 1.51 -5.58
CA TRP A 393 -2.58 0.71 -5.62
C TRP A 393 -3.00 0.22 -4.24
N ILE A 394 -2.08 -0.40 -3.49
CA ILE A 394 -2.39 -0.90 -2.14
C ILE A 394 -2.90 0.23 -1.25
N GLY A 395 -2.17 1.35 -1.20
CA GLY A 395 -2.55 2.46 -0.33
C GLY A 395 -3.93 3.03 -0.64
N ALA A 396 -4.28 3.10 -1.93
CA ALA A 396 -5.57 3.57 -2.37
C ALA A 396 -6.73 2.61 -2.05
N PHE A 397 -6.52 1.29 -2.19
CA PHE A 397 -7.49 0.29 -1.74
C PHE A 397 -7.75 0.37 -0.24
N LEU A 398 -6.70 0.57 0.57
CA LEU A 398 -6.82 0.74 2.01
C LEU A 398 -7.60 2.02 2.36
N ILE A 399 -7.35 3.15 1.68
CA ILE A 399 -8.10 4.40 1.87
C ILE A 399 -9.59 4.24 1.55
N VAL A 400 -9.94 3.54 0.46
CA VAL A 400 -11.36 3.25 0.14
C VAL A 400 -11.97 2.34 1.21
N GLY A 401 -11.22 1.33 1.67
CA GLY A 401 -11.62 0.47 2.78
C GLY A 401 -11.86 1.24 4.08
N ALA A 402 -11.04 2.26 4.35
CA ALA A 402 -11.20 3.13 5.51
C ALA A 402 -12.58 3.82 5.53
N ALA A 403 -12.98 4.38 4.39
CA ALA A 403 -14.30 5.00 4.25
C ALA A 403 -15.44 3.97 4.30
N ALA A 404 -15.23 2.77 3.76
CA ALA A 404 -16.20 1.68 3.88
C ALA A 404 -16.46 1.33 5.36
N HIS A 405 -15.40 1.13 6.14
CA HIS A 405 -15.52 0.82 7.57
C HIS A 405 -16.01 2.00 8.41
N ALA A 406 -15.70 3.25 8.02
CA ALA A 406 -16.32 4.44 8.63
C ALA A 406 -17.84 4.40 8.44
N ALA A 407 -18.32 4.09 7.24
CA ALA A 407 -19.74 4.00 6.98
C ALA A 407 -20.41 2.79 7.65
N ILE A 408 -19.71 1.65 7.77
CA ILE A 408 -20.20 0.49 8.54
C ILE A 408 -20.35 0.87 10.02
N PHE A 409 -19.33 1.51 10.61
CA PHE A 409 -19.40 2.08 11.97
C PHE A 409 -20.61 3.02 12.12
N MET A 410 -20.79 3.96 11.18
CA MET A 410 -21.93 4.88 11.21
C MET A 410 -23.28 4.17 11.18
N VAL A 411 -23.40 3.02 10.51
CA VAL A 411 -24.65 2.25 10.43
C VAL A 411 -24.88 1.40 11.67
N ARG A 412 -23.86 0.65 12.11
CA ARG A 412 -24.01 -0.42 13.12
C ARG A 412 -23.75 0.07 14.54
N ASP A 413 -22.71 0.87 14.75
CA ASP A 413 -22.14 1.08 16.09
C ASP A 413 -22.32 2.52 16.60
N TYR A 414 -22.58 3.48 15.70
CA TYR A 414 -22.84 4.86 16.09
C TYR A 414 -24.23 5.02 16.70
N ASP A 415 -24.26 5.48 17.96
CA ASP A 415 -25.48 5.79 18.70
C ASP A 415 -25.64 7.31 18.94
N PRO A 416 -26.58 7.99 18.28
CA PRO A 416 -26.81 9.42 18.46
C PRO A 416 -27.42 9.78 19.82
N THR A 417 -27.95 8.83 20.58
CA THR A 417 -28.62 9.11 21.87
C THR A 417 -27.63 9.42 22.99
N ILE A 418 -26.43 8.83 22.91
CA ILE A 418 -25.33 9.04 23.85
C ILE A 418 -24.28 10.04 23.34
N ARG A 419 -24.32 10.38 22.04
CA ARG A 419 -23.39 11.31 21.37
C ARG A 419 -24.07 12.64 21.09
N TYR A 420 -23.89 13.59 22.00
CA TYR A 420 -24.48 14.92 21.86
C TYR A 420 -23.41 16.01 21.90
N ASN A 421 -23.38 16.83 20.86
CA ASN A 421 -22.54 18.02 20.76
C ASN A 421 -21.03 17.80 20.87
N ASP A 422 -20.57 16.57 20.67
CA ASP A 422 -19.17 16.25 20.38
C ASP A 422 -18.82 16.61 18.91
N LEU A 423 -17.55 16.42 18.54
CA LEU A 423 -17.05 16.70 17.20
C LEU A 423 -17.81 15.94 16.10
N LEU A 424 -18.08 14.65 16.30
CA LEU A 424 -18.69 13.80 15.27
C LEU A 424 -20.15 14.19 15.03
N ASP A 425 -20.93 14.40 16.09
CA ASP A 425 -22.31 14.90 16.01
C ASP A 425 -22.36 16.26 15.32
N ARG A 426 -21.44 17.17 15.65
CA ARG A 426 -21.36 18.48 15.00
C ARG A 426 -21.12 18.32 13.51
N VAL A 427 -20.16 17.52 13.07
CA VAL A 427 -19.89 17.23 11.65
C VAL A 427 -21.15 16.73 10.93
N LEU A 428 -21.92 15.83 11.54
CA LEU A 428 -23.17 15.34 10.96
C LEU A 428 -24.23 16.44 10.81
N ARG A 429 -24.31 17.38 11.76
CA ARG A 429 -25.28 18.49 11.72
C ARG A 429 -25.04 19.50 10.58
N HIS A 430 -23.83 19.59 10.04
CA HIS A 430 -23.51 20.47 8.90
C HIS A 430 -22.99 19.69 7.68
N ARG A 431 -23.30 18.39 7.58
CA ARG A 431 -22.89 17.53 6.46
C ARG A 431 -23.28 18.05 5.08
N ASP A 432 -24.42 18.72 4.96
CA ASP A 432 -24.88 19.30 3.68
C ASP A 432 -23.91 20.39 3.21
N ALA A 433 -23.43 21.23 4.13
CA ALA A 433 -22.46 22.29 3.81
C ALA A 433 -21.11 21.71 3.42
N ILE A 434 -20.62 20.68 4.12
CA ILE A 434 -19.36 20.00 3.77
C ILE A 434 -19.45 19.45 2.34
N ILE A 435 -20.51 18.70 2.04
CA ILE A 435 -20.67 18.07 0.73
C ILE A 435 -20.91 19.10 -0.38
N SER A 436 -21.65 20.20 -0.12
CA SER A 436 -21.86 21.23 -1.15
C SER A 436 -20.59 21.99 -1.50
N HIS A 437 -19.74 22.32 -0.51
CA HIS A 437 -18.46 22.98 -0.76
C HIS A 437 -17.49 22.05 -1.47
N LEU A 438 -17.43 20.78 -1.07
CA LEU A 438 -16.59 19.80 -1.74
C LEU A 438 -17.06 19.52 -3.17
N ASN A 439 -18.37 19.51 -3.41
CA ASN A 439 -18.92 19.45 -4.76
C ASN A 439 -18.49 20.66 -5.62
N TRP A 440 -18.58 21.88 -5.09
CA TRP A 440 -18.11 23.07 -5.77
C TRP A 440 -16.61 23.01 -6.09
N VAL A 441 -15.77 22.61 -5.13
CA VAL A 441 -14.32 22.42 -5.34
C VAL A 441 -14.05 21.41 -6.46
N CYS A 442 -14.76 20.28 -6.49
CA CYS A 442 -14.60 19.29 -7.54
C CYS A 442 -14.95 19.84 -8.93
N ILE A 443 -16.03 20.63 -9.03
CA ILE A 443 -16.43 21.28 -10.29
C ILE A 443 -15.37 22.32 -10.70
N PHE A 444 -14.94 23.15 -9.76
CA PHE A 444 -13.89 24.16 -9.99
C PHE A 444 -12.60 23.51 -10.49
N LEU A 445 -12.10 22.49 -9.79
CA LEU A 445 -10.89 21.78 -10.17
C LEU A 445 -11.06 21.10 -11.53
N GLY A 446 -12.20 20.46 -11.81
CA GLY A 446 -12.46 19.85 -13.11
C GLY A 446 -12.36 20.84 -14.28
N PHE A 447 -12.98 22.02 -14.15
CA PHE A 447 -12.90 23.06 -15.18
C PHE A 447 -11.49 23.67 -15.30
N HIS A 448 -10.80 23.90 -14.19
CA HIS A 448 -9.50 24.60 -14.17
C HIS A 448 -8.28 23.66 -14.18
N SER A 449 -8.49 22.38 -14.46
CA SER A 449 -7.41 21.42 -14.73
C SER A 449 -7.67 20.70 -16.05
N PHE A 450 -8.65 19.81 -16.11
CA PHE A 450 -8.99 19.07 -17.31
C PHE A 450 -9.50 19.98 -18.45
N GLY A 451 -10.19 21.08 -18.13
CA GLY A 451 -10.56 22.08 -19.12
C GLY A 451 -9.35 22.74 -19.81
N LEU A 452 -8.21 22.88 -19.12
CA LEU A 452 -6.98 23.43 -19.70
C LEU A 452 -6.35 22.48 -20.73
N TYR A 453 -6.46 21.17 -20.50
CA TYR A 453 -6.06 20.17 -21.48
C TYR A 453 -6.89 20.26 -22.77
N ILE A 454 -8.22 20.37 -22.64
CA ILE A 454 -9.12 20.53 -23.80
C ILE A 454 -8.84 21.84 -24.54
N HIS A 455 -8.57 22.93 -23.81
CA HIS A 455 -8.15 24.20 -24.39
C HIS A 455 -6.87 24.02 -25.22
N ASN A 456 -5.85 23.37 -24.66
CA ASN A 456 -4.58 23.11 -25.33
C ASN A 456 -4.74 22.22 -26.57
N ASP A 457 -5.53 21.14 -26.51
CA ASP A 457 -5.85 20.31 -27.68
C ASP A 457 -6.51 21.16 -28.79
N THR A 458 -7.46 22.03 -28.42
CA THR A 458 -8.17 22.90 -29.37
C THR A 458 -7.23 23.93 -29.99
N MET A 459 -6.40 24.62 -29.19
CA MET A 459 -5.45 25.62 -29.70
C MET A 459 -4.38 24.97 -30.58
N SER A 460 -3.87 23.80 -30.19
CA SER A 460 -2.95 23.03 -31.02
C SER A 460 -3.58 22.62 -32.35
N ALA A 461 -4.82 22.12 -32.34
CA ALA A 461 -5.53 21.71 -33.56
C ALA A 461 -5.85 22.88 -34.50
N LEU A 462 -6.09 24.07 -33.94
CA LEU A 462 -6.29 25.31 -34.72
C LEU A 462 -4.98 25.92 -35.23
N GLY A 463 -3.83 25.31 -34.98
CA GLY A 463 -2.52 25.83 -35.39
C GLY A 463 -2.11 27.09 -34.61
N ARG A 464 -2.54 27.22 -33.35
CA ARG A 464 -2.29 28.37 -32.47
C ARG A 464 -1.46 27.99 -31.24
N PRO A 465 -0.22 27.49 -31.40
CA PRO A 465 0.61 27.06 -30.26
C PRO A 465 0.97 28.20 -29.29
N GLN A 466 0.98 29.45 -29.76
CA GLN A 466 1.23 30.63 -28.93
C GLN A 466 0.11 30.92 -27.90
N ASP A 467 -1.08 30.33 -28.10
CA ASP A 467 -2.24 30.50 -27.21
C ASP A 467 -2.43 29.31 -26.25
N MET A 468 -1.47 28.37 -26.23
CA MET A 468 -1.47 27.22 -25.34
C MET A 468 -0.88 27.57 -23.97
N PHE A 469 -1.36 26.86 -22.94
CA PHE A 469 -0.69 26.80 -21.64
C PHE A 469 0.51 25.86 -21.74
N SER A 470 1.71 26.42 -21.81
CA SER A 470 2.97 25.69 -21.96
C SER A 470 4.14 26.53 -21.42
N ASP A 471 5.31 25.91 -21.26
CA ASP A 471 6.52 26.61 -20.83
C ASP A 471 7.03 27.63 -21.86
N THR A 472 6.62 27.54 -23.12
CA THR A 472 7.09 28.40 -24.23
C THR A 472 6.07 29.46 -24.65
N ALA A 473 4.84 29.41 -24.14
CA ALA A 473 3.76 30.33 -24.44
C ALA A 473 3.18 30.91 -23.14
N ILE A 474 1.97 30.50 -22.75
CA ILE A 474 1.32 30.98 -21.52
C ILE A 474 1.73 30.08 -20.36
N GLN A 475 2.70 30.53 -19.56
CA GLN A 475 3.27 29.72 -18.48
C GLN A 475 2.37 29.66 -17.24
N LEU A 476 2.18 28.46 -16.70
CA LEU A 476 1.57 28.24 -15.38
C LEU A 476 2.58 27.50 -14.50
N GLN A 477 3.56 28.22 -13.96
CA GLN A 477 4.65 27.62 -13.20
C GLN A 477 4.21 27.21 -11.78
N PRO A 478 4.62 26.02 -11.29
CA PRO A 478 4.36 25.57 -9.93
C PRO A 478 5.34 26.22 -8.92
N VAL A 479 5.27 27.55 -8.79
CA VAL A 479 6.25 28.37 -8.04
C VAL A 479 6.42 27.95 -6.57
N PHE A 480 5.36 27.46 -5.93
CA PHE A 480 5.45 26.98 -4.55
C PHE A 480 6.22 25.67 -4.44
N ALA A 481 6.05 24.76 -5.40
CA ALA A 481 6.81 23.52 -5.42
C ALA A 481 8.29 23.81 -5.70
N GLN A 482 8.59 24.67 -6.68
CA GLN A 482 9.95 25.12 -6.98
C GLN A 482 10.61 25.81 -5.76
N TRP A 483 9.86 26.62 -5.02
CA TRP A 483 10.34 27.22 -3.77
C TRP A 483 10.69 26.17 -2.70
N ILE A 484 9.87 25.12 -2.54
CA ILE A 484 10.17 24.00 -1.64
C ILE A 484 11.41 23.24 -2.13
N GLN A 485 11.53 22.96 -3.44
CA GLN A 485 12.72 22.32 -4.01
C GLN A 485 13.99 23.11 -3.66
N ASN A 486 13.97 24.43 -3.87
CA ASN A 486 15.10 25.31 -3.54
C ASN A 486 15.40 25.35 -2.03
N THR A 487 14.37 25.32 -1.19
CA THR A 487 14.56 25.33 0.28
C THR A 487 15.22 24.03 0.75
N HIS A 488 14.85 22.89 0.19
CA HIS A 488 15.45 21.60 0.52
C HIS A 488 16.83 21.42 -0.10
N ALA A 489 17.02 21.94 -1.32
CA ALA A 489 18.31 21.99 -1.99
C ALA A 489 19.31 22.82 -1.18
N LEU A 490 18.91 23.96 -0.60
CA LEU A 490 19.80 24.82 0.19
C LEU A 490 19.83 24.49 1.69
N ALA A 491 19.22 23.37 2.11
CA ALA A 491 19.18 23.00 3.52
C ALA A 491 20.55 22.62 4.10
N PRO A 492 21.39 21.82 3.41
CA PRO A 492 22.71 21.43 3.92
C PRO A 492 23.59 22.64 4.24
N GLY A 493 24.24 22.64 5.40
CA GLY A 493 25.10 23.75 5.84
C GLY A 493 24.35 25.02 6.29
N ALA A 494 23.04 25.14 6.05
CA ALA A 494 22.21 26.25 6.50
C ALA A 494 21.19 25.81 7.55
N THR A 495 19.99 25.38 7.13
CA THR A 495 18.93 24.92 8.05
C THR A 495 19.18 23.51 8.57
N ALA A 496 20.06 22.74 7.90
CA ALA A 496 20.55 21.43 8.31
C ALA A 496 22.10 21.43 8.36
N PRO A 497 22.74 22.09 9.34
CA PRO A 497 24.20 22.27 9.39
C PRO A 497 24.99 20.96 9.58
N GLY A 498 24.35 19.91 10.11
CA GLY A 498 24.96 18.59 10.28
C GLY A 498 24.85 17.68 9.05
N ALA A 499 24.06 18.04 8.04
CA ALA A 499 23.88 17.26 6.82
C ALA A 499 24.94 17.66 5.78
N THR A 500 25.53 16.67 5.10
CA THR A 500 26.50 16.93 4.03
C THR A 500 25.82 17.24 2.70
N THR A 501 24.69 16.61 2.42
CA THR A 501 23.92 16.78 1.18
C THR A 501 22.42 16.80 1.45
N SER A 502 21.64 17.19 0.44
CA SER A 502 20.19 17.30 0.54
C SER A 502 19.51 15.94 0.77
N THR A 503 18.26 15.97 1.24
CA THR A 503 17.49 14.75 1.54
C THR A 503 17.23 13.88 0.30
N SER A 504 17.24 14.48 -0.89
CA SER A 504 17.10 13.80 -2.18
C SER A 504 17.74 14.65 -3.28
N LEU A 505 18.40 14.01 -4.24
CA LEU A 505 18.97 14.68 -5.41
C LEU A 505 17.90 15.31 -6.32
N THR A 506 16.63 14.89 -6.16
CA THR A 506 15.50 15.46 -6.93
C THR A 506 15.30 16.96 -6.70
N TRP A 507 15.79 17.51 -5.58
CA TRP A 507 15.59 18.92 -5.20
C TRP A 507 16.45 19.91 -5.99
N GLY A 508 17.57 19.49 -6.56
CA GLY A 508 18.44 20.35 -7.37
C GLY A 508 19.90 20.47 -6.92
N GLU A 509 20.20 20.27 -5.63
CA GLU A 509 21.57 20.28 -5.11
C GLU A 509 22.15 18.86 -5.08
N GLY A 510 23.35 18.66 -5.67
CA GLY A 510 24.09 17.39 -5.62
C GLY A 510 24.43 16.74 -6.97
N GLY A 511 24.05 17.36 -8.10
CA GLY A 511 24.41 16.87 -9.44
C GLY A 511 23.71 15.55 -9.82
N LEU A 512 24.23 14.90 -10.85
CA LEU A 512 23.76 13.62 -11.39
C LEU A 512 24.49 12.46 -10.69
N VAL A 513 23.75 11.45 -10.23
CA VAL A 513 24.34 10.15 -9.85
C VAL A 513 24.01 9.12 -10.92
N ALA A 514 25.04 8.44 -11.42
CA ALA A 514 24.92 7.39 -12.41
C ALA A 514 25.70 6.15 -11.97
N VAL A 515 25.15 4.96 -12.26
CA VAL A 515 25.75 3.66 -11.93
C VAL A 515 25.61 2.76 -13.15
N GLY A 516 26.69 2.10 -13.57
CA GLY A 516 26.67 1.20 -14.74
C GLY A 516 26.24 1.87 -16.05
N GLY A 517 26.57 3.16 -16.25
CA GLY A 517 26.16 3.93 -17.43
C GLY A 517 24.68 4.35 -17.45
N LYS A 518 23.92 4.05 -16.39
CA LYS A 518 22.52 4.45 -16.22
C LYS A 518 22.38 5.56 -15.19
N VAL A 519 21.44 6.47 -15.40
CA VAL A 519 21.08 7.51 -14.42
C VAL A 519 20.40 6.85 -13.22
N ALA A 520 21.00 6.93 -12.04
CA ALA A 520 20.34 6.52 -10.80
C ALA A 520 19.30 7.58 -10.38
N LEU A 521 19.73 8.84 -10.28
CA LEU A 521 18.86 9.97 -9.94
C LEU A 521 19.50 11.29 -10.38
N LEU A 522 18.65 12.26 -10.73
CA LEU A 522 19.02 13.64 -11.05
C LEU A 522 17.90 14.60 -10.64
N PRO A 523 18.13 15.92 -10.60
CA PRO A 523 17.10 16.91 -10.29
C PRO A 523 15.87 16.79 -11.17
N ILE A 524 14.66 16.79 -10.58
CA ILE A 524 13.42 16.68 -11.35
C ILE A 524 12.83 18.09 -11.54
N PRO A 525 12.94 18.69 -12.74
CA PRO A 525 12.39 20.02 -12.99
C PRO A 525 10.86 19.96 -13.01
N LEU A 526 10.24 21.00 -12.45
CA LEU A 526 8.78 21.15 -12.43
C LEU A 526 8.38 22.36 -13.27
N GLY A 527 7.64 22.14 -14.36
CA GLY A 527 7.16 23.17 -15.28
C GLY A 527 5.63 23.24 -15.37
N THR A 528 5.14 23.84 -16.45
CA THR A 528 3.69 23.99 -16.70
C THR A 528 2.99 22.64 -16.85
N ALA A 529 3.64 21.67 -17.48
CA ALA A 529 3.15 20.29 -17.57
C ALA A 529 2.90 19.66 -16.20
N ASP A 530 3.86 19.80 -15.29
CA ASP A 530 3.76 19.31 -13.92
C ASP A 530 2.64 20.04 -13.16
N PHE A 531 2.49 21.36 -13.34
CA PHE A 531 1.39 22.12 -12.76
C PHE A 531 0.02 21.58 -13.19
N LEU A 532 -0.18 21.35 -14.49
CA LEU A 532 -1.44 20.85 -15.03
C LEU A 532 -1.80 19.47 -14.46
N VAL A 533 -0.85 18.52 -14.51
CA VAL A 533 -1.12 17.16 -14.03
C VAL A 533 -1.39 17.17 -12.54
N HIS A 534 -0.64 17.89 -11.70
CA HIS A 534 -0.87 17.97 -10.24
C HIS A 534 -2.27 18.49 -9.88
N HIS A 535 -2.86 19.37 -10.69
CA HIS A 535 -4.26 19.78 -10.50
C HIS A 535 -5.27 18.71 -10.94
N ILE A 536 -4.94 17.83 -11.88
CA ILE A 536 -5.71 16.60 -12.17
C ILE A 536 -5.63 15.61 -11.00
N HIS A 537 -4.45 15.43 -10.39
CA HIS A 537 -4.31 14.64 -9.17
C HIS A 537 -5.23 15.20 -8.07
N ALA A 538 -5.17 16.50 -7.82
CA ALA A 538 -6.05 17.15 -6.85
C ALA A 538 -7.53 16.93 -7.19
N PHE A 539 -7.94 17.17 -8.43
CA PHE A 539 -9.32 16.96 -8.90
C PHE A 539 -9.81 15.54 -8.60
N THR A 540 -9.07 14.53 -9.06
CA THR A 540 -9.48 13.12 -8.94
C THR A 540 -9.50 12.63 -7.49
N ILE A 541 -8.56 13.09 -6.65
CA ILE A 541 -8.56 12.82 -5.20
C ILE A 541 -9.79 13.47 -4.54
N HIS A 542 -10.08 14.74 -4.82
CA HIS A 542 -11.23 15.44 -4.22
C HIS A 542 -12.56 14.82 -4.61
N VAL A 543 -12.71 14.35 -5.85
CA VAL A 543 -13.92 13.62 -6.26
C VAL A 543 -14.03 12.27 -5.55
N THR A 544 -12.92 11.55 -5.38
CA THR A 544 -12.91 10.30 -4.60
C THR A 544 -13.35 10.56 -3.15
N VAL A 545 -12.79 11.58 -2.51
CA VAL A 545 -13.17 12.01 -1.15
C VAL A 545 -14.64 12.44 -1.10
N LEU A 546 -15.14 13.18 -2.10
CA LEU A 546 -16.54 13.60 -2.18
C LEU A 546 -17.49 12.40 -2.12
N ILE A 547 -17.22 11.37 -2.92
CA ILE A 547 -18.06 10.19 -2.99
C ILE A 547 -18.01 9.40 -1.68
N LEU A 548 -16.80 9.14 -1.18
CA LEU A 548 -16.59 8.36 0.04
C LEU A 548 -17.16 9.06 1.28
N LEU A 549 -16.83 10.34 1.47
CA LEU A 549 -17.29 11.13 2.62
C LEU A 549 -18.81 11.33 2.59
N LYS A 550 -19.40 11.54 1.41
CA LYS A 550 -20.86 11.57 1.27
C LYS A 550 -21.48 10.22 1.66
N GLY A 551 -20.85 9.11 1.29
CA GLY A 551 -21.27 7.76 1.70
C GLY A 551 -21.32 7.60 3.22
N VAL A 552 -20.31 8.09 3.93
CA VAL A 552 -20.21 8.05 5.40
C VAL A 552 -21.25 8.97 6.05
N LEU A 553 -21.27 10.26 5.69
CA LEU A 553 -22.10 11.28 6.36
C LEU A 553 -23.61 11.07 6.15
N PHE A 554 -23.98 10.43 5.04
CA PHE A 554 -25.37 10.12 4.70
C PHE A 554 -25.70 8.63 4.87
N ALA A 555 -24.87 7.86 5.57
CA ALA A 555 -25.12 6.43 5.79
C ALA A 555 -26.40 6.18 6.58
N ARG A 556 -26.62 6.97 7.64
CA ARG A 556 -27.76 6.80 8.57
C ARG A 556 -29.07 7.41 8.09
N SER A 557 -29.00 8.56 7.43
CA SER A 557 -30.18 9.31 7.00
C SER A 557 -29.83 10.28 5.89
N SER A 558 -30.83 10.66 5.11
CA SER A 558 -30.77 11.71 4.10
C SER A 558 -32.11 12.42 4.01
N ARG A 559 -32.19 13.54 3.28
CA ARG A 559 -33.46 14.22 3.02
C ARG A 559 -34.45 13.35 2.23
N LEU A 560 -33.95 12.41 1.41
CA LEU A 560 -34.76 11.53 0.56
C LEU A 560 -35.25 10.28 1.32
N ILE A 561 -34.36 9.68 2.13
CA ILE A 561 -34.61 8.47 2.92
C ILE A 561 -34.18 8.76 4.36
N PRO A 562 -35.13 9.15 5.24
CA PRO A 562 -34.83 9.53 6.63
C PRO A 562 -34.38 8.35 7.50
N ASP A 563 -34.89 7.15 7.25
CA ASP A 563 -34.74 5.93 8.04
C ASP A 563 -33.71 4.95 7.46
N LYS A 564 -32.76 5.46 6.67
CA LYS A 564 -31.80 4.67 5.89
C LYS A 564 -30.95 3.72 6.74
N ALA A 565 -30.66 4.06 8.00
CA ALA A 565 -29.95 3.18 8.94
C ALA A 565 -30.63 1.81 9.10
N ASN A 566 -31.98 1.76 9.04
CA ASN A 566 -32.75 0.52 9.18
C ASN A 566 -32.60 -0.42 7.97
N LEU A 567 -32.23 0.12 6.81
CA LEU A 567 -31.96 -0.66 5.59
C LEU A 567 -30.55 -1.29 5.63
N GLY A 568 -29.70 -0.87 6.57
CA GLY A 568 -28.34 -1.37 6.76
C GLY A 568 -27.31 -0.73 5.82
N PHE A 569 -26.10 -1.26 5.84
CA PHE A 569 -24.97 -0.73 5.06
C PHE A 569 -25.03 -1.16 3.58
N ARG A 570 -25.38 -2.43 3.33
CA ARG A 570 -25.32 -3.10 2.03
C ARG A 570 -26.72 -3.46 1.53
N PHE A 571 -27.34 -2.56 0.77
CA PHE A 571 -28.65 -2.77 0.12
C PHE A 571 -28.68 -2.03 -1.24
N PRO A 572 -29.47 -2.48 -2.23
CA PRO A 572 -29.35 -1.97 -3.59
C PRO A 572 -30.08 -0.64 -3.87
N CYS A 573 -31.26 -0.45 -3.26
CA CYS A 573 -32.17 0.69 -3.38
C CYS A 573 -33.33 0.59 -2.36
N ASP A 574 -34.12 1.64 -2.23
CA ASP A 574 -35.43 1.70 -1.54
C ASP A 574 -36.59 1.80 -2.55
N GLY A 575 -36.53 0.94 -3.58
CA GLY A 575 -37.52 0.87 -4.66
C GLY A 575 -37.49 1.99 -5.70
N PRO A 576 -38.38 1.94 -6.72
CA PRO A 576 -38.42 2.91 -7.82
C PRO A 576 -39.17 4.21 -7.47
N GLY A 577 -39.76 4.31 -6.27
CA GLY A 577 -40.48 5.50 -5.82
C GLY A 577 -39.57 6.74 -5.72
N ARG A 578 -40.18 7.92 -5.52
CA ARG A 578 -39.48 9.22 -5.36
C ARG A 578 -38.56 9.58 -6.55
N GLY A 579 -38.86 9.09 -7.75
CA GLY A 579 -38.05 9.27 -8.96
C GLY A 579 -36.91 8.25 -9.15
N GLY A 580 -36.79 7.27 -8.25
CA GLY A 580 -35.76 6.22 -8.27
C GLY A 580 -34.72 6.41 -7.16
N THR A 581 -34.48 5.36 -6.37
CA THR A 581 -33.56 5.40 -5.22
C THR A 581 -32.37 4.45 -5.39
N CYS A 582 -31.95 4.22 -6.63
CA CYS A 582 -30.79 3.38 -6.92
C CYS A 582 -29.51 3.95 -6.28
N GLN A 583 -28.64 3.06 -5.78
CA GLN A 583 -27.29 3.40 -5.31
C GLN A 583 -27.25 4.41 -4.15
N VAL A 584 -28.32 4.46 -3.35
CA VAL A 584 -28.36 5.32 -2.17
C VAL A 584 -27.52 4.77 -1.03
N SER A 585 -27.28 3.44 -0.93
CA SER A 585 -26.58 2.83 0.22
C SER A 585 -25.14 3.33 0.37
N ALA A 586 -24.57 3.21 1.57
CA ALA A 586 -23.17 3.54 1.77
C ALA A 586 -22.22 2.57 1.04
N TRP A 587 -22.61 1.29 0.93
CA TRP A 587 -21.89 0.32 0.11
C TRP A 587 -21.80 0.77 -1.36
N ASP A 588 -22.86 1.36 -1.90
CA ASP A 588 -22.84 1.89 -3.27
C ASP A 588 -21.93 3.11 -3.44
N HIS A 589 -21.71 3.89 -2.38
CA HIS A 589 -20.72 4.97 -2.42
C HIS A 589 -19.29 4.41 -2.40
N VAL A 590 -19.04 3.30 -1.70
CA VAL A 590 -17.75 2.57 -1.80
C VAL A 590 -17.55 2.02 -3.21
N PHE A 591 -18.60 1.40 -3.78
CA PHE A 591 -18.60 0.92 -5.17
C PHE A 591 -18.23 2.03 -6.17
N LEU A 592 -18.84 3.22 -6.07
CA LEU A 592 -18.50 4.36 -6.92
C LEU A 592 -17.11 4.93 -6.62
N GLY A 593 -16.72 4.96 -5.34
CA GLY A 593 -15.42 5.43 -4.88
C GLY A 593 -14.26 4.59 -5.44
N LEU A 594 -14.47 3.28 -5.65
CA LEU A 594 -13.48 2.41 -6.28
C LEU A 594 -13.15 2.82 -7.73
N PHE A 595 -14.12 3.25 -8.53
CA PHE A 595 -13.85 3.73 -9.91
C PHE A 595 -13.07 5.04 -9.91
N TRP A 596 -13.39 5.95 -8.99
CA TRP A 596 -12.69 7.23 -8.89
C TRP A 596 -11.30 7.10 -8.27
N MET A 597 -11.13 6.18 -7.32
CA MET A 597 -9.83 5.74 -6.84
C MET A 597 -8.99 5.17 -7.99
N TYR A 598 -9.57 4.28 -8.81
CA TYR A 598 -8.90 3.75 -9.99
C TYR A 598 -8.47 4.84 -10.98
N ASN A 599 -9.34 5.82 -11.22
CA ASN A 599 -9.00 6.95 -12.08
C ASN A 599 -7.87 7.81 -11.49
N ALA A 600 -7.94 8.14 -10.19
CA ALA A 600 -6.93 8.94 -9.50
C ALA A 600 -5.56 8.27 -9.55
N ILE A 601 -5.48 6.99 -9.20
CA ILE A 601 -4.22 6.26 -9.18
C ILE A 601 -3.66 6.01 -10.57
N SER A 602 -4.52 5.66 -11.54
CA SER A 602 -4.08 5.48 -12.94
C SER A 602 -3.39 6.74 -13.48
N VAL A 603 -3.95 7.93 -13.24
CA VAL A 603 -3.30 9.19 -13.65
C VAL A 603 -1.98 9.40 -12.90
N VAL A 604 -1.92 9.09 -11.61
CA VAL A 604 -0.68 9.23 -10.82
C VAL A 604 0.46 8.38 -11.38
N ILE A 605 0.17 7.10 -11.65
CA ILE A 605 1.19 6.17 -12.11
C ILE A 605 1.57 6.42 -13.57
N PHE A 606 0.64 6.92 -14.41
CA PHE A 606 0.94 7.36 -15.77
C PHE A 606 1.85 8.59 -15.76
N HIS A 607 1.56 9.56 -14.90
CA HIS A 607 2.43 10.72 -14.68
C HIS A 607 3.82 10.29 -14.23
N PHE A 608 3.91 9.46 -13.19
CA PHE A 608 5.19 8.93 -12.73
C PHE A 608 5.96 8.23 -13.85
N SER A 609 5.34 7.26 -14.53
CA SER A 609 5.97 6.49 -15.60
C SER A 609 6.50 7.36 -16.73
N TRP A 610 5.71 8.35 -17.18
CA TRP A 610 6.13 9.22 -18.27
C TRP A 610 7.20 10.22 -17.83
N LYS A 611 7.02 10.88 -16.67
CA LYS A 611 7.96 11.86 -16.14
C LYS A 611 9.34 11.23 -15.94
N MET A 612 9.38 10.04 -15.34
CA MET A 612 10.64 9.34 -15.10
C MET A 612 11.33 8.94 -16.40
N GLN A 613 10.62 8.39 -17.39
CA GLN A 613 11.23 8.01 -18.68
C GLN A 613 11.64 9.22 -19.54
N SER A 614 10.97 10.36 -19.38
CA SER A 614 11.23 11.56 -20.19
C SER A 614 12.36 12.41 -19.65
N ASP A 615 12.37 12.64 -18.34
CA ASP A 615 13.15 13.72 -17.74
C ASP A 615 14.17 13.21 -16.70
N VAL A 616 14.17 11.90 -16.38
CA VAL A 616 15.04 11.34 -15.32
C VAL A 616 15.86 10.16 -15.85
N TRP A 617 15.22 9.03 -16.12
CA TRP A 617 15.85 7.80 -16.55
C TRP A 617 16.42 7.91 -17.96
N GLY A 618 17.62 7.35 -18.12
CA GLY A 618 18.38 7.40 -19.35
C GLY A 618 19.75 6.77 -19.21
N SER A 619 20.53 6.86 -20.29
CA SER A 619 21.94 6.50 -20.30
C SER A 619 22.83 7.74 -20.19
N LEU A 620 24.02 7.56 -19.64
CA LEU A 620 25.06 8.58 -19.56
C LEU A 620 26.18 8.24 -20.55
N SER A 621 26.49 9.15 -21.47
CA SER A 621 27.62 8.98 -22.40
C SER A 621 28.98 9.21 -21.71
N GLU A 622 30.07 8.80 -22.37
CA GLU A 622 31.43 9.05 -21.87
C GLU A 622 31.76 10.55 -21.75
N GLU A 623 31.12 11.39 -22.58
CA GLU A 623 31.22 12.85 -22.50
C GLU A 623 30.34 13.49 -21.41
N GLY A 624 29.62 12.68 -20.62
CA GLY A 624 28.76 13.14 -19.53
C GLY A 624 27.40 13.68 -19.97
N VAL A 625 26.94 13.36 -21.19
CA VAL A 625 25.64 13.79 -21.71
C VAL A 625 24.58 12.74 -21.38
N VAL A 626 23.47 13.15 -20.76
CA VAL A 626 22.33 12.28 -20.47
C VAL A 626 21.44 12.16 -21.71
N THR A 627 21.15 10.92 -22.11
CA THR A 627 20.13 10.61 -23.12
C THR A 627 18.96 9.92 -22.46
N HIS A 628 17.86 10.65 -22.24
CA HIS A 628 16.65 10.11 -21.62
C HIS A 628 15.92 9.11 -22.53
N ILE A 629 15.20 8.17 -21.93
CA ILE A 629 14.48 7.09 -22.64
C ILE A 629 13.52 7.64 -23.71
N THR A 630 12.80 8.73 -23.41
CA THR A 630 11.89 9.38 -24.37
C THR A 630 12.33 10.79 -24.80
N GLY A 631 13.57 11.17 -24.52
CA GLY A 631 14.18 12.40 -25.03
C GLY A 631 13.55 13.71 -24.57
N GLY A 632 13.07 13.81 -23.32
CA GLY A 632 12.53 15.06 -22.78
C GLY A 632 11.21 15.52 -23.38
N ASN A 633 10.40 14.59 -23.91
CA ASN A 633 9.16 14.93 -24.60
C ASN A 633 7.99 15.32 -23.66
N PHE A 634 8.11 15.13 -22.34
CA PHE A 634 7.03 15.39 -21.39
C PHE A 634 6.56 16.84 -21.38
N ALA A 635 7.49 17.82 -21.33
CA ALA A 635 7.14 19.24 -21.19
C ALA A 635 6.27 19.78 -22.35
N GLN A 636 6.46 19.24 -23.56
CA GLN A 636 5.73 19.68 -24.76
C GLN A 636 4.50 18.83 -25.08
N SER A 637 4.54 17.53 -24.79
CA SER A 637 3.46 16.61 -25.17
C SER A 637 2.40 16.46 -24.07
N SER A 638 2.80 16.40 -22.80
CA SER A 638 1.90 16.06 -21.69
C SER A 638 0.94 17.18 -21.27
N ILE A 639 0.94 18.31 -22.00
CA ILE A 639 0.02 19.45 -21.83
C ILE A 639 -1.27 19.32 -22.67
N THR A 640 -1.41 18.24 -23.45
CA THR A 640 -2.58 17.94 -24.30
C THR A 640 -3.03 16.49 -24.08
N ILE A 641 -4.33 16.18 -24.19
CA ILE A 641 -4.81 14.79 -24.12
C ILE A 641 -4.29 14.00 -25.31
N ASN A 642 -4.20 14.62 -26.49
CA ASN A 642 -3.63 13.97 -27.66
C ASN A 642 -2.16 13.56 -27.45
N GLY A 643 -1.37 14.34 -26.70
CA GLY A 643 -0.01 13.96 -26.34
C GLY A 643 0.05 12.73 -25.43
N TRP A 644 -0.81 12.66 -24.40
CA TRP A 644 -0.94 11.45 -23.55
C TRP A 644 -1.35 10.21 -24.37
N LEU A 645 -2.20 10.38 -25.38
CA LEU A 645 -2.56 9.29 -26.28
C LEU A 645 -1.40 8.89 -27.21
N ARG A 646 -0.78 9.85 -27.89
CA ARG A 646 0.18 9.61 -28.97
C ARG A 646 1.57 9.23 -28.44
N ASP A 647 2.13 10.03 -27.55
CA ASP A 647 3.55 9.95 -27.18
C ASP A 647 3.78 9.11 -25.91
N PHE A 648 2.73 8.87 -25.14
CA PHE A 648 2.75 7.96 -24.00
C PHE A 648 2.06 6.63 -24.33
N LEU A 649 0.72 6.60 -24.42
CA LEU A 649 -0.01 5.33 -24.56
C LEU A 649 0.32 4.61 -25.86
N TRP A 650 0.24 5.27 -27.01
CA TRP A 650 0.47 4.64 -28.32
C TRP A 650 1.94 4.29 -28.51
N ALA A 651 2.85 5.25 -28.30
CA ALA A 651 4.28 5.03 -28.51
C ALA A 651 4.87 3.98 -27.55
N GLN A 652 4.50 4.01 -26.27
CA GLN A 652 5.07 3.08 -25.28
C GLN A 652 4.37 1.72 -25.26
N ALA A 653 3.19 1.58 -25.87
CA ALA A 653 2.53 0.27 -26.00
C ALA A 653 3.19 -0.63 -27.05
N SER A 654 4.15 -0.12 -27.84
CA SER A 654 4.81 -0.90 -28.89
C SER A 654 5.46 -2.18 -28.33
N GLN A 655 6.09 -2.11 -27.16
CA GLN A 655 6.75 -3.26 -26.53
C GLN A 655 5.73 -4.35 -26.14
N VAL A 656 4.60 -3.98 -25.53
CA VAL A 656 3.63 -4.99 -25.07
C VAL A 656 2.95 -5.71 -26.24
N ILE A 657 2.62 -4.99 -27.33
CA ILE A 657 1.94 -5.58 -28.50
C ILE A 657 2.90 -6.34 -29.43
N GLN A 658 4.20 -6.03 -29.41
CA GLN A 658 5.23 -6.72 -30.20
C GLN A 658 6.00 -7.77 -29.39
N SER A 659 5.58 -8.06 -28.16
CA SER A 659 6.28 -8.99 -27.25
C SER A 659 6.18 -10.47 -27.66
N TYR A 660 5.28 -10.83 -28.58
CA TYR A 660 5.11 -12.22 -29.01
C TYR A 660 6.36 -12.77 -29.68
N GLY A 661 6.70 -14.02 -29.40
CA GLY A 661 7.96 -14.64 -29.84
C GLY A 661 9.18 -14.27 -29.00
N SER A 662 8.98 -13.60 -27.86
CA SER A 662 10.02 -13.32 -26.85
C SER A 662 9.61 -13.83 -25.46
N SER A 663 10.52 -13.72 -24.49
CA SER A 663 10.24 -14.00 -23.08
C SER A 663 9.22 -13.06 -22.45
N LEU A 664 8.96 -11.89 -23.07
CA LEU A 664 7.96 -10.92 -22.62
C LEU A 664 6.55 -11.23 -23.15
N SER A 665 6.37 -12.28 -23.96
CA SER A 665 5.10 -12.62 -24.60
C SER A 665 3.94 -12.86 -23.61
N ALA A 666 4.24 -13.31 -22.39
CA ALA A 666 3.25 -13.41 -21.33
C ALA A 666 2.57 -12.07 -21.03
N TYR A 667 3.32 -10.96 -21.05
CA TYR A 667 2.73 -9.63 -20.84
C TYR A 667 1.78 -9.25 -21.97
N GLY A 668 2.09 -9.55 -23.23
CA GLY A 668 1.15 -9.36 -24.34
C GLY A 668 -0.15 -10.16 -24.18
N LEU A 669 -0.04 -11.41 -23.69
CA LEU A 669 -1.21 -12.26 -23.40
C LEU A 669 -2.05 -11.70 -22.25
N PHE A 670 -1.41 -11.30 -21.14
CA PHE A 670 -2.09 -10.66 -20.01
C PHE A 670 -2.72 -9.32 -20.40
N PHE A 671 -2.07 -8.53 -21.24
CA PHE A 671 -2.61 -7.28 -21.75
C PHE A 671 -3.95 -7.50 -22.46
N LEU A 672 -4.04 -8.46 -23.39
CA LEU A 672 -5.29 -8.79 -24.07
C LEU A 672 -6.33 -9.42 -23.13
N GLY A 673 -5.91 -10.37 -22.29
CA GLY A 673 -6.79 -11.01 -21.31
C GLY A 673 -7.39 -10.01 -20.32
N ALA A 674 -6.62 -9.02 -19.89
CA ALA A 674 -7.06 -7.96 -19.00
C ALA A 674 -8.05 -7.00 -19.67
N HIS A 675 -7.84 -6.63 -20.95
CA HIS A 675 -8.84 -5.90 -21.74
C HIS A 675 -10.16 -6.67 -21.86
N PHE A 676 -10.08 -7.99 -22.10
CA PHE A 676 -11.27 -8.84 -22.13
C PHE A 676 -12.01 -8.82 -20.79
N VAL A 677 -11.30 -9.00 -19.67
CA VAL A 677 -11.88 -8.96 -18.32
C VAL A 677 -12.51 -7.59 -18.01
N TRP A 678 -11.84 -6.50 -18.41
CA TRP A 678 -12.38 -5.15 -18.26
C TRP A 678 -13.67 -4.97 -19.06
N ALA A 679 -13.71 -5.37 -20.34
CA ALA A 679 -14.91 -5.28 -21.16
C ALA A 679 -16.03 -6.20 -20.65
N PHE A 680 -15.68 -7.41 -20.18
CA PHE A 680 -16.61 -8.35 -19.56
C PHE A 680 -17.29 -7.77 -18.32
N SER A 681 -16.58 -6.93 -17.55
CA SER A 681 -17.15 -6.23 -16.41
C SER A 681 -18.34 -5.34 -16.77
N LEU A 682 -18.30 -4.70 -17.96
CA LEU A 682 -19.32 -3.76 -18.42
C LEU A 682 -20.67 -4.44 -18.61
N MET A 683 -20.68 -5.74 -18.93
CA MET A 683 -21.90 -6.54 -18.98
C MET A 683 -22.67 -6.48 -17.66
N PHE A 684 -21.99 -6.60 -16.52
CA PHE A 684 -22.61 -6.55 -15.20
C PHE A 684 -22.97 -5.12 -14.77
N LEU A 685 -22.17 -4.13 -15.20
CA LEU A 685 -22.35 -2.74 -14.82
C LEU A 685 -23.51 -2.06 -15.58
N PHE A 686 -23.75 -2.45 -16.84
CA PHE A 686 -24.78 -1.84 -17.68
C PHE A 686 -26.10 -2.62 -17.72
N SER A 687 -26.12 -3.90 -17.29
CA SER A 687 -27.33 -4.70 -17.26
C SER A 687 -27.94 -4.84 -15.86
N GLY A 688 -29.21 -5.21 -15.79
CA GLY A 688 -29.95 -5.44 -14.54
C GLY A 688 -30.32 -6.91 -14.35
N ARG A 689 -30.50 -7.33 -13.09
CA ARG A 689 -30.81 -8.74 -12.75
C ARG A 689 -32.09 -9.29 -13.40
N GLY A 690 -33.07 -8.45 -13.70
CA GLY A 690 -34.38 -8.87 -14.23
C GLY A 690 -34.24 -9.62 -15.55
N TYR A 691 -33.51 -9.03 -16.50
CA TYR A 691 -33.17 -9.63 -17.78
C TYR A 691 -32.52 -11.02 -17.62
N TRP A 692 -31.49 -11.12 -16.78
CA TRP A 692 -30.78 -12.37 -16.56
C TRP A 692 -31.64 -13.43 -15.86
N GLN A 693 -32.53 -13.03 -14.96
CA GLN A 693 -33.42 -13.94 -14.27
C GLN A 693 -34.45 -14.57 -15.23
N GLU A 694 -35.03 -13.79 -16.14
CA GLU A 694 -35.96 -14.30 -17.17
C GLU A 694 -35.25 -15.23 -18.17
N LEU A 695 -34.00 -14.90 -18.54
CA LEU A 695 -33.18 -15.79 -19.37
C LEU A 695 -32.90 -17.13 -18.66
N ILE A 696 -32.54 -17.09 -17.37
CA ILE A 696 -32.33 -18.29 -16.56
C ILE A 696 -33.61 -19.13 -16.48
N GLU A 697 -34.78 -18.50 -16.36
CA GLU A 697 -36.06 -19.22 -16.31
C GLU A 697 -36.32 -20.01 -17.60
N SER A 698 -35.99 -19.44 -18.75
CA SER A 698 -36.06 -20.14 -20.05
C SER A 698 -35.08 -21.33 -20.11
N ILE A 699 -33.87 -21.17 -19.57
CA ILE A 699 -32.86 -22.24 -19.49
C ILE A 699 -33.32 -23.35 -18.53
N VAL A 700 -33.86 -23.00 -17.37
CA VAL A 700 -34.37 -23.95 -16.37
C VAL A 700 -35.57 -24.72 -16.92
N TRP A 701 -36.44 -24.07 -17.71
CA TRP A 701 -37.50 -24.77 -18.44
C TRP A 701 -36.93 -25.87 -19.34
N ALA A 702 -35.87 -25.59 -20.10
CA ALA A 702 -35.22 -26.59 -20.97
C ALA A 702 -34.60 -27.74 -20.14
N HIS A 703 -33.94 -27.43 -19.02
CA HIS A 703 -33.36 -28.44 -18.14
C HIS A 703 -34.43 -29.34 -17.50
N ASN A 704 -35.59 -28.78 -17.14
CA ASN A 704 -36.72 -29.55 -16.61
C ASN A 704 -37.29 -30.52 -17.64
N LYS A 705 -37.35 -30.13 -18.93
CA LYS A 705 -37.79 -31.04 -20.00
C LYS A 705 -36.87 -32.23 -20.17
N LEU A 706 -35.57 -32.05 -19.94
CA LEU A 706 -34.55 -33.11 -20.00
C LEU A 706 -34.30 -33.80 -18.65
N LYS A 707 -35.01 -33.39 -17.58
CA LYS A 707 -34.81 -33.90 -16.20
C LYS A 707 -33.37 -33.77 -15.68
N VAL A 708 -32.67 -32.71 -16.09
CA VAL A 708 -31.30 -32.38 -15.65
C VAL A 708 -31.24 -31.09 -14.84
N ALA A 709 -32.39 -30.59 -14.37
CA ALA A 709 -32.44 -29.41 -13.53
C ALA A 709 -31.83 -29.70 -12.15
N PRO A 710 -30.97 -28.81 -11.60
CA PRO A 710 -30.40 -28.99 -10.28
C PRO A 710 -31.46 -28.84 -9.18
N ALA A 711 -31.26 -29.51 -8.04
CA ALA A 711 -32.15 -29.39 -6.88
C ALA A 711 -32.09 -27.98 -6.26
N THR A 712 -30.90 -27.38 -6.18
CA THR A 712 -30.72 -25.98 -5.80
C THR A 712 -31.14 -25.08 -6.95
N GLN A 713 -32.10 -24.18 -6.70
CA GLN A 713 -32.69 -23.36 -7.75
C GLN A 713 -31.68 -22.32 -8.30
N PRO A 714 -31.42 -22.30 -9.61
CA PRO A 714 -30.59 -21.27 -10.23
C PRO A 714 -31.25 -19.89 -10.15
N ARG A 715 -30.54 -18.92 -9.58
CA ARG A 715 -30.93 -17.52 -9.54
C ARG A 715 -29.85 -16.64 -10.15
N ALA A 716 -30.27 -15.59 -10.84
CA ALA A 716 -29.37 -14.51 -11.21
C ALA A 716 -28.74 -13.89 -9.94
N LEU A 717 -27.54 -13.31 -10.09
CA LEU A 717 -26.89 -12.58 -9.01
C LEU A 717 -27.83 -11.52 -8.43
N SER A 718 -27.74 -11.28 -7.12
CA SER A 718 -28.41 -10.12 -6.52
C SER A 718 -27.88 -8.82 -7.12
N ILE A 719 -28.62 -7.72 -6.98
CA ILE A 719 -28.21 -6.41 -7.54
C ILE A 719 -26.85 -5.98 -6.98
N VAL A 720 -26.64 -6.16 -5.66
CA VAL A 720 -25.36 -5.82 -5.00
C VAL A 720 -24.24 -6.76 -5.48
N GLN A 721 -24.50 -8.05 -5.64
CA GLN A 721 -23.52 -8.99 -6.20
C GLN A 721 -23.16 -8.64 -7.65
N GLY A 722 -24.13 -8.29 -8.49
CA GLY A 722 -23.88 -7.83 -9.86
C GLY A 722 -22.95 -6.61 -9.90
N ARG A 723 -23.19 -5.62 -9.02
CA ARG A 723 -22.30 -4.46 -8.85
C ARG A 723 -20.91 -4.87 -8.36
N ALA A 724 -20.83 -5.75 -7.37
CA ALA A 724 -19.56 -6.24 -6.80
C ALA A 724 -18.72 -6.98 -7.84
N VAL A 725 -19.34 -7.90 -8.60
CA VAL A 725 -18.72 -8.61 -9.71
C VAL A 725 -18.26 -7.63 -10.78
N GLY A 726 -19.12 -6.69 -11.17
CA GLY A 726 -18.78 -5.64 -12.14
C GLY A 726 -17.56 -4.82 -11.73
N VAL A 727 -17.53 -4.23 -10.53
CA VAL A 727 -16.38 -3.41 -10.10
C VAL A 727 -15.11 -4.26 -9.92
N THR A 728 -15.23 -5.51 -9.46
CA THR A 728 -14.08 -6.42 -9.29
C THR A 728 -13.40 -6.70 -10.64
N HIS A 729 -14.18 -7.06 -11.66
CA HIS A 729 -13.63 -7.32 -13.00
C HIS A 729 -13.15 -6.03 -13.68
N TYR A 730 -13.81 -4.90 -13.42
CA TYR A 730 -13.36 -3.59 -13.94
C TYR A 730 -11.97 -3.24 -13.40
N LEU A 731 -11.79 -3.33 -12.09
CA LEU A 731 -10.50 -3.05 -11.45
C LEU A 731 -9.43 -4.07 -11.86
N LEU A 732 -9.75 -5.36 -11.83
CA LEU A 732 -8.82 -6.41 -12.24
C LEU A 732 -8.34 -6.20 -13.68
N GLY A 733 -9.26 -5.98 -14.62
CA GLY A 733 -8.91 -5.75 -16.02
C GLY A 733 -8.15 -4.45 -16.24
N GLY A 734 -8.56 -3.35 -15.59
CA GLY A 734 -7.88 -2.06 -15.73
C GLY A 734 -6.45 -2.06 -15.16
N ILE A 735 -6.28 -2.60 -13.94
CA ILE A 735 -4.98 -2.68 -13.26
C ILE A 735 -4.07 -3.67 -13.99
N ALA A 736 -4.56 -4.85 -14.38
CA ALA A 736 -3.75 -5.86 -15.08
C ALA A 736 -3.32 -5.40 -16.48
N THR A 737 -4.16 -4.64 -17.18
CA THR A 737 -3.79 -3.99 -18.45
C THR A 737 -2.62 -3.03 -18.25
N THR A 738 -2.71 -2.16 -17.23
CA THR A 738 -1.64 -1.20 -16.92
C THR A 738 -0.36 -1.89 -16.46
N TRP A 739 -0.49 -2.95 -15.64
CA TRP A 739 0.63 -3.76 -15.18
C TRP A 739 1.39 -4.40 -16.35
N ALA A 740 0.68 -5.04 -17.28
CA ALA A 740 1.30 -5.66 -18.45
C ALA A 740 1.96 -4.63 -19.37
N PHE A 741 1.28 -3.48 -19.58
CA PHE A 741 1.82 -2.35 -20.33
C PHE A 741 3.13 -1.82 -19.74
N PHE A 742 3.14 -1.53 -18.43
CA PHE A 742 4.32 -1.02 -17.73
C PHE A 742 5.48 -1.99 -17.73
N LEU A 743 5.25 -3.26 -17.35
CA LEU A 743 6.34 -4.23 -17.24
C LEU A 743 6.94 -4.58 -18.60
N ALA A 744 6.12 -4.83 -19.62
CA ALA A 744 6.65 -5.08 -20.96
C ALA A 744 7.45 -3.89 -21.50
N ARG A 745 6.97 -2.66 -21.24
CA ARG A 745 7.67 -1.44 -21.63
C ARG A 745 9.01 -1.31 -20.92
N ILE A 746 9.00 -1.26 -19.60
CA ILE A 746 10.17 -0.85 -18.82
C ILE A 746 11.27 -1.91 -18.81
N ILE A 747 10.92 -3.21 -18.86
CA ILE A 747 11.92 -4.28 -18.96
C ILE A 747 12.67 -4.22 -20.29
N ALA A 748 12.00 -3.80 -21.36
CA ALA A 748 12.60 -3.75 -22.69
C ALA A 748 13.46 -2.51 -22.95
N VAL A 749 13.22 -1.40 -22.25
CA VAL A 749 13.94 -0.11 -22.48
C VAL A 749 14.81 0.33 -21.31
N GLY A 750 14.70 -0.35 -20.17
CA GLY A 750 15.19 0.14 -18.88
C GLY A 750 16.50 -0.44 -18.40
#